data_AF-A0A0U5GT91-F1
#
_entry.id   AF-A0A0U5GT91-F1
#
_cell.length_a   1.000
_cell.length_b   1.000
_cell.length_c   1.000
_cell.angle_alpha   90.00
_cell.angle_beta   90.00
_cell.angle_gamma   90.00
#
_symmetry.space_group_name_H-M   'P 1'
#
loop_
_entity.id
_entity.type
_entity.pdbx_description
1 polymer ?
#
loop_
_entity_poly.entity_id
_entity_poly.type
_entity_poly.pdbx_seq_one_letter_code
_entity_poly.pdbx_strand_id
1 'polypeptide(L)'
;MRGLLDLPVEILDQVLSLALTEPHSSQLCDFALVNRAWHSRTTVQVYSLWAYNGTRHSFKQLWLFLRTILSNRHLASLVRRVHIGNWGVNPYALLGHEADYSLHEDDISLTRQAIDQAKLIPIESTMISDIRQGDCRPLMALLLASLPNLLVIRAHVPRDDPYLTAVLQRALVQPTHERGTPGPLSQLRDVYVFAEVPVPAEIPLEYLSDIPAAPLRLDVIWPMLFLRSMRKLHLYDLEADGIATLIQKHQDHQTSYINDLLVRTLKESSCQPADLKALIRLPRALLKFSLFVDDQCPHLRKVPSKISNTDIWEALHEHQKEVQYLDIFRAGDQGRNNERPLGHLKSLQGFTRLREIRGQLLHLTGVGTNAVPNEANPLLKDTLPGSLEALRLYCNGNSTRSRSAIAKQIQELVMEGSHPLLGSITLEDEALTKATVGYEDPNGRTDVGRLLLQSRVRFESRGACLEPMTTLPDFWCPVPRAGHCINFWGDMHEVRLDGNGRFFNMTQRISPINEEEDDIPYLPYSRKIHVSPFTTHTGDTTRPGYMVFENYTPIPLPPLLLFVIYFTHPYTVPSATDLQGLYKALTGYEDDVYPRLDVYFLPGATEMDCLAHYAGEQSARGSYKAQIARFQELRSGSSLGLPSPPAPPGQLPGMMLIDDKYPSTKDRGILFICTEKNWRDGQQTLCYVRFHSPELLPGTMATGDASSGNGKSHGTETTAQQNERGHRQPLTVSAIHREQKSINRESPVYEEVEAVDRYIAEVSYEANDVLEWVWKEATYYRWTNWA
;
A
#
# COMPACT_ATOMS: atom_id res chain seq x y z
N MET A 1 -23.97 20.74 30.18
CA MET A 1 -22.79 19.95 29.71
C MET A 1 -21.90 19.38 30.82
N ARG A 2 -22.19 19.50 32.12
CA ARG A 2 -21.36 18.86 33.18
C ARG A 2 -21.38 17.32 33.12
N GLY A 3 -22.47 16.71 32.67
CA GLY A 3 -22.61 15.25 32.61
C GLY A 3 -21.72 14.54 31.57
N LEU A 4 -21.11 15.25 30.62
CA LEU A 4 -20.18 14.66 29.64
C LEU A 4 -18.74 14.58 30.19
N LEU A 5 -18.40 15.34 31.24
CA LEU A 5 -17.05 15.35 31.82
C LEU A 5 -16.81 14.18 32.79
N ASP A 6 -17.89 13.61 33.34
CA ASP A 6 -17.90 12.55 34.34
C ASP A 6 -18.55 11.27 33.79
N LEU A 7 -18.24 10.91 32.55
CA LEU A 7 -18.72 9.65 31.97
C LEU A 7 -18.16 8.45 32.76
N PRO A 8 -18.95 7.38 32.96
CA PRO A 8 -18.44 6.10 33.42
C PRO A 8 -17.27 5.64 32.56
N VAL A 9 -16.28 5.02 33.21
CA VAL A 9 -15.03 4.58 32.58
C VAL A 9 -15.29 3.66 31.38
N GLU A 10 -16.31 2.83 31.45
CA GLU A 10 -16.70 1.88 30.42
C GLU A 10 -17.17 2.60 29.15
N ILE A 11 -17.89 3.71 29.31
CA ILE A 11 -18.35 4.54 28.19
C ILE A 11 -17.17 5.29 27.59
N LEU A 12 -16.28 5.81 28.43
CA LEU A 12 -15.06 6.47 27.99
C LEU A 12 -14.17 5.53 27.16
N ASP A 13 -13.95 4.30 27.62
CA ASP A 13 -13.18 3.29 26.88
C ASP A 13 -13.84 2.95 25.53
N GLN A 14 -15.18 2.88 25.46
CA GLN A 14 -15.90 2.67 24.20
C GLN A 14 -15.76 3.84 23.23
N VAL A 15 -15.90 5.08 23.72
CA VAL A 15 -15.73 6.30 22.91
C VAL A 15 -14.33 6.35 22.34
N LEU A 16 -13.30 6.12 23.17
CA LEU A 16 -11.91 6.09 22.71
C LEU A 16 -11.67 4.95 21.71
N SER A 17 -12.23 3.76 21.95
CA SER A 17 -12.11 2.63 21.02
C SER A 17 -12.73 2.91 19.66
N LEU A 18 -13.86 3.61 19.60
CA LEU A 18 -14.50 4.01 18.34
C LEU A 18 -13.72 5.12 17.64
N ALA A 19 -13.27 6.13 18.39
CA ALA A 19 -12.49 7.22 17.82
C ALA A 19 -11.11 6.75 17.30
N LEU A 20 -10.53 5.69 17.88
CA LEU A 20 -9.30 5.05 17.38
C LEU A 20 -9.50 4.20 16.12
N THR A 21 -10.73 3.85 15.76
CA THR A 21 -11.01 3.17 14.49
C THR A 21 -11.11 4.14 13.32
N GLU A 22 -11.17 5.45 13.59
CA GLU A 22 -11.17 6.48 12.54
C GLU A 22 -9.75 6.99 12.25
N PRO A 23 -9.46 7.37 10.99
CA PRO A 23 -8.13 7.83 10.57
C PRO A 23 -7.66 9.14 11.23
N HIS A 24 -8.53 9.85 11.95
CA HIS A 24 -8.25 11.16 12.55
C HIS A 24 -7.73 11.08 14.00
N SER A 25 -6.66 10.31 14.20
CA SER A 25 -6.09 10.05 15.53
C SER A 25 -5.56 11.29 16.28
N SER A 26 -5.29 12.41 15.61
CA SER A 26 -4.79 13.64 16.24
C SER A 26 -5.80 14.27 17.21
N GLN A 27 -7.10 14.18 16.91
CA GLN A 27 -8.18 14.68 17.77
C GLN A 27 -8.26 13.91 19.10
N LEU A 28 -7.66 12.72 19.18
CA LEU A 28 -7.60 11.95 20.43
C LEU A 28 -6.72 12.61 21.47
N CYS A 29 -5.66 13.31 21.06
CA CYS A 29 -4.79 14.04 21.99
C CYS A 29 -5.55 15.17 22.70
N ASP A 30 -6.54 15.78 22.05
CA ASP A 30 -7.37 16.82 22.67
C ASP A 30 -8.23 16.27 23.81
N PHE A 31 -8.64 15.00 23.72
CA PHE A 31 -9.32 14.36 24.84
C PHE A 31 -8.45 14.27 26.09
N ALA A 32 -7.13 14.16 25.94
CA ALA A 32 -6.22 14.16 27.09
C ALA A 32 -6.24 15.50 27.86
N LEU A 33 -6.71 16.58 27.25
CA LEU A 33 -6.79 17.92 27.85
C LEU A 33 -8.10 18.17 28.61
N VAL A 34 -9.10 17.28 28.50
CA VAL A 34 -10.44 17.48 29.09
C VAL A 34 -10.39 17.50 30.62
N ASN A 35 -9.86 16.44 31.23
CA ASN A 35 -9.59 16.34 32.66
C ASN A 35 -8.63 15.18 32.96
N ARG A 36 -8.29 14.95 34.24
CA ARG A 36 -7.36 13.88 34.66
C ARG A 36 -7.82 12.46 34.32
N ALA A 37 -9.12 12.19 34.36
CA ALA A 37 -9.66 10.87 34.05
C ALA A 37 -9.52 10.56 32.56
N TRP A 38 -9.89 11.53 31.71
CA TRP A 38 -9.67 11.45 30.27
C TRP A 38 -8.18 11.36 29.93
N HIS A 39 -7.34 12.21 30.50
CA HIS A 39 -5.88 12.14 30.34
C HIS A 39 -5.36 10.72 30.63
N SER A 40 -5.64 10.18 31.81
CA SER A 40 -5.14 8.86 32.20
C SER A 40 -5.57 7.74 31.24
N ARG A 41 -6.76 7.85 30.62
CA ARG A 41 -7.32 6.81 29.73
C ARG A 41 -6.85 6.98 28.30
N THR A 42 -6.90 8.20 27.79
CA THR A 42 -6.36 8.57 26.49
C THR A 42 -4.88 8.23 26.41
N THR A 43 -4.07 8.57 27.41
CA THR A 43 -2.63 8.23 27.42
C THR A 43 -2.40 6.73 27.31
N VAL A 44 -3.16 5.90 28.03
CA VAL A 44 -3.02 4.43 27.92
C VAL A 44 -3.33 3.95 26.51
N GLN A 45 -4.39 4.46 25.89
CA GLN A 45 -4.77 4.04 24.55
C GLN A 45 -3.79 4.53 23.49
N VAL A 46 -3.43 5.81 23.51
CA VAL A 46 -2.50 6.46 22.57
C VAL A 46 -1.13 5.78 22.60
N TYR A 47 -0.61 5.46 23.79
CA TYR A 47 0.69 4.79 23.90
C TYR A 47 0.61 3.27 23.79
N SER A 48 -0.59 2.65 23.71
CA SER A 48 -0.70 1.18 23.68
C SER A 48 -0.16 0.56 22.39
N LEU A 49 -0.20 1.30 21.29
CA LEU A 49 0.30 0.95 19.98
C LEU A 49 1.20 2.09 19.49
N TRP A 50 2.41 1.74 19.08
CA TRP A 50 3.28 2.67 18.36
C TRP A 50 3.56 2.14 16.97
N ALA A 51 3.48 3.02 15.97
CA ALA A 51 3.76 2.69 14.58
C ALA A 51 4.89 3.57 14.05
N TYR A 52 5.79 2.96 13.27
CA TYR A 52 6.88 3.64 12.60
C TYR A 52 7.05 3.08 11.19
N ASN A 53 7.16 3.97 10.21
CA ASN A 53 7.51 3.62 8.84
C ASN A 53 8.79 4.38 8.48
N GLY A 54 9.93 3.70 8.40
CA GLY A 54 11.23 4.33 8.13
C GLY A 54 11.33 4.99 6.76
N THR A 55 10.41 4.73 5.83
CA THR A 55 10.36 5.49 4.57
C THR A 55 9.65 6.81 4.70
N ARG A 56 8.75 6.98 5.68
CA ARG A 56 8.01 8.23 5.91
C ARG A 56 8.57 9.04 7.07
N HIS A 57 9.00 8.37 8.12
CA HIS A 57 9.45 8.99 9.36
C HIS A 57 10.96 9.19 9.36
N SER A 58 11.40 10.30 9.96
CA SER A 58 12.82 10.62 10.08
C SER A 58 13.48 9.91 11.26
N PHE A 59 14.80 9.74 11.19
CA PHE A 59 15.63 9.30 12.32
C PHE A 59 15.35 10.11 13.61
N LYS A 60 15.15 11.43 13.46
CA LYS A 60 14.83 12.34 14.59
C LYS A 60 13.51 11.97 15.27
N GLN A 61 12.47 11.62 14.52
CA GLN A 61 11.19 11.19 15.10
C GLN A 61 11.34 9.88 15.90
N LEU A 62 12.07 8.91 15.36
CA LEU A 62 12.41 7.68 16.07
C LEU A 62 13.15 7.97 17.37
N TRP A 63 14.18 8.83 17.30
CA TRP A 63 14.95 9.23 18.46
C TRP A 63 14.09 9.94 19.53
N LEU A 64 13.23 10.89 19.14
CA LEU A 64 12.35 11.61 20.08
C LEU A 64 11.41 10.65 20.83
N PHE A 65 10.88 9.65 20.13
CA PHE A 65 10.07 8.62 20.76
C PHE A 65 10.90 7.76 21.72
N LEU A 66 12.06 7.26 21.29
CA LEU A 66 12.96 6.50 22.14
C LEU A 66 13.36 7.28 23.40
N ARG A 67 13.77 8.55 23.25
CA ARG A 67 14.11 9.44 24.37
C ARG A 67 12.94 9.57 25.35
N THR A 68 11.71 9.69 24.85
CA THR A 68 10.49 9.73 25.67
C THR A 68 10.33 8.44 26.47
N ILE A 69 10.49 7.28 25.83
CA ILE A 69 10.40 5.95 26.47
C ILE A 69 11.49 5.77 27.53
N LEU A 70 12.73 6.14 27.22
CA LEU A 70 13.86 6.04 28.15
C LEU A 70 13.71 6.99 29.35
N SER A 71 13.13 8.17 29.14
CA SER A 71 12.94 9.17 30.20
C SER A 71 11.70 8.90 31.06
N ASN A 72 10.71 8.17 30.54
CA ASN A 72 9.44 7.93 31.22
C ASN A 72 9.05 6.44 31.21
N ARG A 73 9.47 5.74 32.28
CA ARG A 73 9.15 4.31 32.47
C ARG A 73 7.66 4.00 32.52
N HIS A 74 6.83 4.94 32.98
CA HIS A 74 5.39 4.73 32.99
C HIS A 74 4.87 4.62 31.56
N LEU A 75 5.22 5.57 30.68
CA LEU A 75 4.83 5.51 29.26
C LEU A 75 5.40 4.27 28.55
N ALA A 76 6.65 3.91 28.82
CA ALA A 76 7.25 2.67 28.31
C ALA A 76 6.42 1.43 28.66
N SER A 77 5.86 1.39 29.87
CA SER A 77 5.01 0.28 30.32
C SER A 77 3.61 0.26 29.69
N LEU A 78 3.17 1.36 29.07
CA LEU A 78 1.89 1.41 28.37
C LEU A 78 1.96 0.80 26.98
N VAL A 79 3.14 0.81 26.34
CA VAL A 79 3.34 0.25 24.99
C VAL A 79 3.21 -1.27 25.03
N ARG A 80 2.23 -1.79 24.28
CA ARG A 80 1.94 -3.23 24.17
C ARG A 80 2.16 -3.77 22.77
N ARG A 81 2.11 -2.91 21.75
CA ARG A 81 2.23 -3.30 20.35
C ARG A 81 3.15 -2.31 19.63
N VAL A 82 4.02 -2.83 18.79
CA VAL A 82 4.82 -2.01 17.87
C VAL A 82 4.67 -2.51 16.46
N HIS A 83 4.43 -1.58 15.54
CA HIS A 83 4.29 -1.80 14.11
C HIS A 83 5.43 -1.05 13.41
N ILE A 84 6.45 -1.75 12.94
CA ILE A 84 7.69 -1.16 12.46
C ILE A 84 7.90 -1.57 11.01
N GLY A 85 7.68 -0.68 10.06
CA GLY A 85 8.09 -0.95 8.69
C GLY A 85 9.29 -0.17 8.25
N ASN A 86 10.01 -0.76 7.28
CA ASN A 86 11.25 -0.21 6.75
C ASN A 86 12.22 0.16 7.89
N TRP A 87 12.46 -0.83 8.76
CA TRP A 87 13.21 -0.74 10.01
C TRP A 87 14.63 -0.17 9.89
N GLY A 88 15.39 -0.61 8.90
CA GLY A 88 16.75 -0.17 8.62
C GLY A 88 16.82 1.00 7.63
N VAL A 89 15.77 1.25 6.85
CA VAL A 89 15.76 2.34 5.87
C VAL A 89 15.86 3.71 6.56
N ASN A 90 16.87 4.48 6.17
CA ASN A 90 16.95 5.91 6.41
C ASN A 90 17.03 6.64 5.06
N PRO A 91 15.92 7.23 4.57
CA PRO A 91 15.88 7.83 3.25
C PRO A 91 16.86 9.00 3.11
N TYR A 92 17.14 9.73 4.19
CA TYR A 92 18.05 10.88 4.16
C TYR A 92 19.51 10.46 3.98
N ALA A 93 19.93 9.41 4.70
CA ALA A 93 21.27 8.86 4.54
C ALA A 93 21.52 8.36 3.11
N LEU A 94 20.49 7.79 2.48
CA LEU A 94 20.57 7.27 1.11
C LEU A 94 20.64 8.35 0.04
N LEU A 95 20.10 9.54 0.33
CA LEU A 95 20.14 10.69 -0.58
C LEU A 95 21.43 11.53 -0.41
N GLY A 96 22.37 11.09 0.45
CA GLY A 96 23.60 11.82 0.70
C GLY A 96 23.40 13.15 1.44
N HIS A 97 22.19 13.40 1.95
CA HIS A 97 21.95 14.52 2.86
C HIS A 97 22.65 14.20 4.16
N GLU A 98 23.55 15.10 4.61
CA GLU A 98 24.04 15.03 5.99
C GLU A 98 22.80 14.98 6.89
N ALA A 99 22.71 13.93 7.73
CA ALA A 99 21.60 13.82 8.66
C ALA A 99 21.55 15.15 9.43
N ASP A 100 20.46 15.91 9.25
CA ASP A 100 20.26 17.26 9.82
C ASP A 100 20.04 17.20 11.35
N TYR A 101 20.63 16.17 11.99
CA TYR A 101 20.46 15.78 13.35
C TYR A 101 21.80 15.34 13.95
N SER A 102 22.38 16.23 14.75
CA SER A 102 23.49 15.89 15.64
C SER A 102 22.93 15.54 17.03
N LEU A 103 23.29 14.36 17.53
CA LEU A 103 22.98 13.97 18.90
C LEU A 103 23.85 14.77 19.88
N HIS A 104 23.23 15.43 20.84
CA HIS A 104 23.96 16.09 21.91
C HIS A 104 24.63 15.07 22.85
N GLU A 105 25.67 15.47 23.58
CA GLU A 105 26.36 14.57 24.53
C GLU A 105 25.42 14.01 25.62
N ASP A 106 24.38 14.75 26.00
CA ASP A 106 23.33 14.28 26.91
C ASP A 106 22.52 13.12 26.29
N ASP A 107 22.20 13.22 25.01
CA ASP A 107 21.47 12.18 24.26
C ASP A 107 22.34 10.91 24.11
N ILE A 108 23.65 11.08 23.86
CA ILE A 108 24.61 9.97 23.84
C ILE A 108 24.73 9.32 25.22
N SER A 109 24.77 10.12 26.30
CA SER A 109 24.83 9.61 27.67
C SER A 109 23.58 8.80 28.04
N LEU A 110 22.39 9.28 27.66
CA LEU A 110 21.13 8.55 27.80
C LEU A 110 21.15 7.23 27.01
N THR A 111 21.70 7.26 25.79
CA THR A 111 21.85 6.06 24.94
C THR A 111 22.76 5.02 25.58
N ARG A 112 23.94 5.42 26.09
CA ARG A 112 24.85 4.52 26.81
C ARG A 112 24.20 3.90 28.03
N GLN A 113 23.42 4.69 28.79
CA GLN A 113 22.66 4.18 29.92
C GLN A 113 21.64 3.12 29.48
N ALA A 114 20.94 3.34 28.37
CA ALA A 114 20.01 2.36 27.80
C ALA A 114 20.73 1.07 27.34
N ILE A 115 21.91 1.19 26.72
CA ILE A 115 22.76 0.06 26.32
C ILE A 115 23.17 -0.78 27.54
N ASP A 116 23.60 -0.16 28.64
CA ASP A 116 23.92 -0.88 29.88
C ASP A 116 22.67 -1.54 30.50
N GLN A 117 21.52 -0.85 30.53
CA GLN A 117 20.27 -1.42 31.04
C GLN A 117 19.82 -2.65 30.22
N ALA A 118 19.93 -2.56 28.89
CA ALA A 118 19.67 -3.67 27.97
C ALA A 118 20.77 -4.75 28.02
N LYS A 119 21.90 -4.48 28.70
CA LYS A 119 23.08 -5.35 28.82
C LYS A 119 23.69 -5.67 27.46
N LEU A 120 23.77 -4.64 26.60
CA LEU A 120 24.36 -4.66 25.26
C LEU A 120 25.75 -4.01 25.22
N ILE A 121 26.42 -3.87 26.36
CA ILE A 121 27.79 -3.30 26.49
C ILE A 121 28.78 -3.86 25.46
N PRO A 122 28.80 -5.18 25.14
CA PRO A 122 29.78 -5.72 24.18
C PRO A 122 29.73 -5.11 22.78
N ILE A 123 28.61 -4.49 22.39
CA ILE A 123 28.42 -3.87 21.08
C ILE A 123 28.20 -2.35 21.17
N GLU A 124 28.44 -1.75 22.34
CA GLU A 124 28.20 -0.33 22.60
C GLU A 124 28.93 0.58 21.61
N SER A 125 30.23 0.33 21.37
CA SER A 125 31.04 1.18 20.49
C SER A 125 30.48 1.25 19.06
N THR A 126 30.03 0.11 18.54
CA THR A 126 29.44 0.01 17.21
C THR A 126 28.06 0.67 17.18
N MET A 127 27.22 0.41 18.19
CA MET A 127 25.92 1.07 18.31
C MET A 127 26.04 2.60 18.31
N ILE A 128 26.95 3.16 19.12
CA ILE A 128 27.13 4.62 19.19
C ILE A 128 27.69 5.18 17.88
N SER A 129 28.58 4.46 17.21
CA SER A 129 29.10 4.84 15.89
C SER A 129 27.98 4.92 14.85
N ASP A 130 27.15 3.87 14.76
CA ASP A 130 26.12 3.76 13.73
C ASP A 130 24.96 4.72 14.01
N ILE A 131 24.61 4.93 15.28
CA ILE A 131 23.66 5.98 15.70
C ILE A 131 24.13 7.37 15.23
N ARG A 132 25.44 7.68 15.30
CA ARG A 132 25.98 8.96 14.81
C ARG A 132 25.94 9.08 13.29
N GLN A 133 25.91 7.95 12.59
CA GLN A 133 25.75 7.90 11.13
C GLN A 133 24.27 7.90 10.70
N GLY A 134 23.34 7.98 11.64
CA GLY A 134 21.90 7.98 11.37
C GLY A 134 21.32 6.59 11.09
N ASP A 135 21.99 5.51 11.51
CA ASP A 135 21.42 4.15 11.39
C ASP A 135 20.28 3.95 12.40
N CYS A 136 19.08 3.64 11.90
CA CYS A 136 17.89 3.40 12.71
C CYS A 136 17.94 2.09 13.51
N ARG A 137 18.67 1.07 13.04
CA ARG A 137 18.71 -0.29 13.63
C ARG A 137 19.10 -0.31 15.12
N PRO A 138 20.19 0.35 15.56
CA PRO A 138 20.54 0.39 16.98
C PRO A 138 19.48 1.09 17.85
N LEU A 139 18.79 2.13 17.33
CA LEU A 139 17.70 2.78 18.06
C LEU A 139 16.47 1.86 18.19
N MET A 140 16.13 1.10 17.14
CA MET A 140 15.05 0.11 17.20
C MET A 140 15.35 -1.01 18.20
N ALA A 141 16.58 -1.50 18.23
CA ALA A 141 17.02 -2.50 19.20
C ALA A 141 16.88 -1.99 20.65
N LEU A 142 17.31 -0.75 20.92
CA LEU A 142 17.15 -0.11 22.23
C LEU A 142 15.68 0.12 22.59
N LEU A 143 14.86 0.51 21.63
CA LEU A 143 13.42 0.66 21.84
C LEU A 143 12.82 -0.67 22.30
N LEU A 144 13.03 -1.75 21.54
CA LEU A 144 12.51 -3.07 21.89
C LEU A 144 12.98 -3.56 23.26
N ALA A 145 14.24 -3.31 23.62
CA ALA A 145 14.78 -3.68 24.91
C ALA A 145 14.17 -2.86 26.08
N SER A 146 13.64 -1.67 25.79
CA SER A 146 13.12 -0.72 26.78
C SER A 146 11.61 -0.81 27.01
N LEU A 147 10.88 -1.69 26.31
CA LEU A 147 9.43 -1.85 26.42
C LEU A 147 9.07 -3.09 27.27
N PRO A 148 8.81 -2.95 28.59
CA PRO A 148 8.67 -4.09 29.50
C PRO A 148 7.37 -4.90 29.32
N ASN A 149 6.35 -4.30 28.71
CA ASN A 149 5.03 -4.90 28.52
C ASN A 149 4.70 -5.15 27.04
N LEU A 150 5.73 -5.22 26.18
CA LEU A 150 5.55 -5.48 24.76
C LEU A 150 5.00 -6.90 24.54
N LEU A 151 3.83 -6.99 23.89
CA LEU A 151 3.12 -8.24 23.62
C LEU A 151 3.18 -8.63 22.14
N VAL A 152 3.13 -7.65 21.24
CA VAL A 152 3.01 -7.85 19.79
C VAL A 152 4.06 -7.04 19.04
N ILE A 153 4.78 -7.68 18.13
CA ILE A 153 5.63 -7.01 17.14
C ILE A 153 5.09 -7.35 15.75
N ARG A 154 4.86 -6.32 14.93
CA ARG A 154 4.74 -6.45 13.47
C ARG A 154 5.89 -5.69 12.87
N ALA A 155 6.76 -6.34 12.11
CA ALA A 155 7.93 -5.67 11.59
C ALA A 155 8.38 -6.13 10.21
N HIS A 156 8.77 -5.17 9.37
CA HIS A 156 9.68 -5.38 8.26
C HIS A 156 11.11 -5.37 8.79
N VAL A 157 11.79 -6.50 8.78
CA VAL A 157 13.12 -6.63 9.38
C VAL A 157 14.17 -6.69 8.26
N PRO A 158 15.27 -5.92 8.37
CA PRO A 158 16.40 -6.00 7.44
C PRO A 158 16.95 -7.41 7.38
N ARG A 159 17.58 -7.74 6.26
CA ARG A 159 18.28 -9.01 6.08
C ARG A 159 19.32 -9.24 7.18
N ASP A 160 20.07 -8.19 7.53
CA ASP A 160 21.15 -8.21 8.51
C ASP A 160 20.93 -7.12 9.59
N ASP A 161 20.73 -7.54 10.84
CA ASP A 161 20.66 -6.64 12.01
C ASP A 161 21.35 -7.26 13.25
N PRO A 162 22.64 -6.96 13.47
CA PRO A 162 23.37 -7.49 14.62
C PRO A 162 22.82 -6.99 15.96
N TYR A 163 22.15 -5.83 15.97
CA TYR A 163 21.59 -5.22 17.18
C TYR A 163 20.33 -5.95 17.64
N LEU A 164 19.42 -6.22 16.70
CA LEU A 164 18.24 -7.06 16.95
C LEU A 164 18.67 -8.46 17.42
N THR A 165 19.65 -9.06 16.75
CA THR A 165 20.20 -10.36 17.15
C THR A 165 20.66 -10.34 18.61
N ALA A 166 21.41 -9.32 19.01
CA ALA A 166 21.92 -9.20 20.37
C ALA A 166 20.81 -9.02 21.41
N VAL A 167 19.77 -8.22 21.12
CA VAL A 167 18.60 -8.05 22.00
C VAL A 167 17.87 -9.39 22.18
N LEU A 168 17.65 -10.12 21.09
CA LEU A 168 16.95 -11.40 21.10
C LEU A 168 17.74 -12.48 21.84
N GLN A 169 19.06 -12.57 21.61
CA GLN A 169 19.94 -13.46 22.38
C GLN A 169 19.91 -13.11 23.87
N ARG A 170 19.87 -11.80 24.20
CA ARG A 170 19.79 -11.38 25.60
C ARG A 170 18.47 -11.78 26.25
N ALA A 171 17.35 -11.60 25.54
CA ALA A 171 16.03 -12.04 25.98
C ALA A 171 15.97 -13.56 26.19
N LEU A 172 16.70 -14.33 25.39
CA LEU A 172 16.78 -15.79 25.52
C LEU A 172 17.57 -16.25 26.76
N VAL A 173 18.66 -15.55 27.08
CA VAL A 173 19.58 -15.93 28.17
C VAL A 173 19.11 -15.46 29.54
N GLN A 174 18.30 -14.41 29.66
CA GLN A 174 17.83 -13.93 30.96
C GLN A 174 16.62 -14.77 31.44
N PRO A 175 16.78 -15.74 32.36
CA PRO A 175 15.63 -16.27 33.04
C PRO A 175 15.02 -15.18 33.93
N THR A 176 13.70 -15.23 34.09
CA THR A 176 12.96 -14.47 35.09
C THR A 176 13.47 -14.82 36.50
N HIS A 177 14.52 -14.16 36.99
CA HIS A 177 15.05 -14.40 38.34
C HIS A 177 15.29 -13.15 39.21
N GLU A 178 14.82 -13.33 40.45
CA GLU A 178 15.15 -12.75 41.76
C GLU A 178 14.95 -11.26 42.07
N ARG A 179 15.00 -10.31 41.11
CA ARG A 179 14.76 -8.89 41.42
C ARG A 179 13.46 -8.29 40.88
N GLY A 180 12.56 -9.12 40.38
CA GLY A 180 11.20 -8.71 39.97
C GLY A 180 11.12 -7.84 38.71
N THR A 181 12.25 -7.39 38.14
CA THR A 181 12.25 -6.68 36.86
C THR A 181 12.23 -7.67 35.70
N PRO A 182 11.20 -7.66 34.84
CA PRO A 182 11.16 -8.50 33.64
C PRO A 182 12.33 -8.18 32.71
N GLY A 183 12.94 -9.21 32.13
CA GLY A 183 13.92 -9.05 31.06
C GLY A 183 13.29 -8.48 29.78
N PRO A 184 14.10 -8.01 28.82
CA PRO A 184 13.60 -7.48 27.55
C PRO A 184 12.77 -8.57 26.84
N LEU A 185 11.67 -8.17 26.22
CA LEU A 185 10.78 -9.05 25.46
C LEU A 185 10.21 -10.25 26.23
N SER A 186 10.29 -10.27 27.56
CA SER A 186 9.81 -11.38 28.39
C SER A 186 8.29 -11.59 28.36
N GLN A 187 7.53 -10.59 27.88
CA GLN A 187 6.09 -10.69 27.65
C GLN A 187 5.71 -10.84 26.17
N LEU A 188 6.68 -10.87 25.26
CA LEU A 188 6.42 -10.93 23.82
C LEU A 188 5.75 -12.26 23.46
N ARG A 189 4.54 -12.20 22.90
CA ARG A 189 3.72 -13.39 22.58
C ARG A 189 3.54 -13.60 21.10
N ASP A 190 3.34 -12.50 20.35
CA ASP A 190 2.95 -12.55 18.95
C ASP A 190 3.94 -11.76 18.12
N VAL A 191 4.52 -12.40 17.11
CA VAL A 191 5.43 -11.74 16.16
C VAL A 191 5.00 -12.03 14.73
N TYR A 192 4.94 -10.97 13.93
CA TYR A 192 4.70 -10.99 12.50
C TYR A 192 5.92 -10.36 11.83
N VAL A 193 6.70 -11.16 11.12
CA VAL A 193 7.93 -10.70 10.47
C VAL A 193 7.78 -10.77 8.97
N PHE A 194 8.10 -9.65 8.35
CA PHE A 194 8.19 -9.47 6.92
C PHE A 194 9.64 -9.14 6.58
N ALA A 195 10.08 -9.45 5.37
CA ALA A 195 11.33 -8.91 4.90
C ALA A 195 11.21 -7.40 4.66
N GLU A 196 12.23 -6.65 5.03
CA GLU A 196 12.36 -5.25 4.67
C GLU A 196 12.51 -5.07 3.16
N VAL A 197 11.99 -3.93 2.65
CA VAL A 197 12.26 -3.53 1.26
C VAL A 197 13.77 -3.32 1.13
N PRO A 198 14.44 -3.95 0.16
CA PRO A 198 15.88 -3.83 0.03
C PRO A 198 16.32 -2.38 -0.09
N VAL A 199 17.56 -2.08 0.31
CA VAL A 199 18.17 -0.77 0.14
C VAL A 199 19.08 -0.83 -1.10
N PRO A 200 19.06 0.16 -2.03
CA PRO A 200 19.73 0.03 -3.34
C PRO A 200 21.24 -0.25 -3.24
N ALA A 201 21.89 0.19 -2.16
CA ALA A 201 23.30 -0.07 -1.90
C ALA A 201 23.68 -1.56 -1.89
N GLU A 202 22.70 -2.47 -1.72
CA GLU A 202 22.91 -3.91 -1.61
C GLU A 202 22.57 -4.69 -2.89
N ILE A 203 21.98 -4.05 -3.92
CA ILE A 203 21.49 -4.73 -5.13
C ILE A 203 22.20 -4.18 -6.38
N PRO A 204 22.89 -5.03 -7.16
CA PRO A 204 23.40 -4.64 -8.47
C PRO A 204 22.25 -4.15 -9.38
N LEU A 205 22.46 -3.01 -10.05
CA LEU A 205 21.44 -2.33 -10.86
C LEU A 205 20.76 -3.22 -11.92
N GLU A 206 21.45 -4.26 -12.39
CA GLU A 206 20.94 -5.22 -13.38
C GLU A 206 19.74 -6.07 -12.90
N TYR A 207 19.42 -6.09 -11.61
CA TYR A 207 18.31 -6.88 -11.03
C TYR A 207 17.06 -6.06 -10.67
N LEU A 208 17.01 -4.79 -11.05
CA LEU A 208 15.97 -3.86 -10.63
C LEU A 208 14.64 -3.96 -11.39
N SER A 209 14.62 -4.61 -12.56
CA SER A 209 13.40 -4.80 -13.35
C SER A 209 12.45 -5.84 -12.74
N ASP A 210 12.98 -6.76 -11.93
CA ASP A 210 12.24 -7.87 -11.31
C ASP A 210 12.48 -7.89 -9.79
N ILE A 211 12.53 -6.74 -9.11
CA ILE A 211 13.01 -6.63 -7.71
C ILE A 211 12.43 -7.78 -6.88
N PRO A 212 13.25 -8.80 -6.59
CA PRO A 212 12.81 -9.86 -5.73
C PRO A 212 12.62 -9.19 -4.38
N ALA A 213 11.44 -9.36 -3.81
CA ALA A 213 11.24 -9.13 -2.39
C ALA A 213 12.49 -9.66 -1.65
N ALA A 214 13.19 -8.80 -0.90
CA ALA A 214 14.35 -9.27 -0.15
C ALA A 214 13.93 -10.49 0.66
N PRO A 215 14.74 -11.56 0.73
CA PRO A 215 14.35 -12.74 1.47
C PRO A 215 14.35 -12.44 2.97
N LEU A 216 13.30 -12.83 3.67
CA LEU A 216 13.35 -12.91 5.13
C LEU A 216 14.21 -14.12 5.49
N ARG A 217 15.29 -13.89 6.26
CA ARG A 217 16.18 -14.96 6.73
C ARG A 217 16.10 -15.05 8.26
N LEU A 218 16.29 -16.26 8.79
CA LEU A 218 16.23 -16.51 10.24
C LEU A 218 17.58 -16.39 10.95
N ASP A 219 18.68 -16.20 10.23
CA ASP A 219 20.03 -16.03 10.78
C ASP A 219 20.12 -14.92 11.84
N VAL A 220 19.37 -13.84 11.67
CA VAL A 220 19.32 -12.70 12.60
C VAL A 220 18.29 -12.90 13.72
N ILE A 221 17.14 -13.50 13.38
CA ILE A 221 15.96 -13.55 14.27
C ILE A 221 15.72 -14.92 14.92
N TRP A 222 16.59 -15.91 14.70
CA TRP A 222 16.44 -17.26 15.26
C TRP A 222 16.18 -17.30 16.78
N PRO A 223 16.70 -16.40 17.65
CA PRO A 223 16.44 -16.55 19.08
C PRO A 223 14.94 -16.38 19.41
N MET A 224 14.16 -15.71 18.55
CA MET A 224 12.69 -15.62 18.67
C MET A 224 12.02 -16.99 18.67
N LEU A 225 12.59 -17.96 17.96
CA LEU A 225 12.10 -19.34 17.88
C LEU A 225 12.03 -20.03 19.25
N PHE A 226 12.83 -19.55 20.21
CA PHE A 226 13.05 -20.19 21.51
C PHE A 226 12.61 -19.32 22.70
N LEU A 227 12.02 -18.15 22.46
CA LEU A 227 11.52 -17.28 23.54
C LEU A 227 10.36 -17.95 24.30
N ARG A 228 10.45 -17.97 25.63
CA ARG A 228 9.49 -18.69 26.50
C ARG A 228 8.06 -18.17 26.43
N SER A 229 7.90 -16.86 26.22
CA SER A 229 6.60 -16.20 26.12
C SER A 229 5.99 -16.31 24.73
N MET A 230 6.77 -16.66 23.71
CA MET A 230 6.32 -16.71 22.31
C MET A 230 5.23 -17.75 22.15
N ARG A 231 4.14 -17.37 21.47
CA ARG A 231 3.00 -18.25 21.15
C ARG A 231 2.69 -18.25 19.67
N LYS A 232 2.76 -17.08 19.03
CA LYS A 232 2.46 -16.91 17.62
C LYS A 232 3.67 -16.36 16.88
N LEU A 233 4.05 -17.03 15.80
CA LEU A 233 5.11 -16.58 14.90
C LEU A 233 4.65 -16.71 13.45
N HIS A 234 4.51 -15.57 12.78
CA HIS A 234 4.11 -15.49 11.38
C HIS A 234 5.28 -14.93 10.57
N LEU A 235 5.76 -15.71 9.60
CA LEU A 235 6.94 -15.42 8.79
C LEU A 235 6.50 -15.22 7.33
N TYR A 236 6.76 -14.05 6.77
CA TYR A 236 6.38 -13.66 5.41
C TYR A 236 7.61 -13.49 4.52
N ASP A 237 7.54 -14.02 3.29
CA ASP A 237 8.64 -14.03 2.32
C ASP A 237 9.90 -14.75 2.85
N LEU A 238 9.68 -15.85 3.60
CA LEU A 238 10.76 -16.62 4.19
C LEU A 238 11.60 -17.30 3.11
N GLU A 239 12.91 -17.06 3.14
CA GLU A 239 13.89 -17.96 2.57
C GLU A 239 14.31 -18.97 3.63
N ALA A 240 13.91 -20.22 3.42
CA ALA A 240 14.04 -21.28 4.40
C ALA A 240 15.30 -22.13 4.23
N ASP A 241 16.12 -21.88 3.20
CA ASP A 241 17.38 -22.59 3.00
C ASP A 241 18.30 -22.52 4.24
N GLY A 242 18.73 -23.70 4.70
CA GLY A 242 19.65 -23.83 5.84
C GLY A 242 19.01 -23.71 7.23
N ILE A 243 17.68 -23.56 7.33
CA ILE A 243 16.98 -23.53 8.63
C ILE A 243 17.22 -24.81 9.44
N ALA A 244 17.28 -25.99 8.80
CA ALA A 244 17.53 -27.23 9.51
C ALA A 244 18.89 -27.19 10.25
N THR A 245 19.92 -26.73 9.55
CA THR A 245 21.27 -26.56 10.11
C THR A 245 21.29 -25.50 11.21
N LEU A 246 20.56 -24.40 11.02
CA LEU A 246 20.46 -23.33 12.01
C LEU A 246 19.80 -23.82 13.31
N ILE A 247 18.67 -24.52 13.21
CA ILE A 247 17.98 -25.09 14.38
C ILE A 247 18.88 -26.13 15.08
N GLN A 248 19.55 -26.99 14.31
CA GLN A 248 20.47 -27.98 14.87
C GLN A 248 21.64 -27.33 15.62
N LYS A 249 22.22 -26.25 15.09
CA LYS A 249 23.29 -25.48 15.74
C LYS A 249 22.85 -24.90 17.10
N HIS A 250 21.57 -24.59 17.24
CA HIS A 250 20.99 -23.95 18.43
C HIS A 250 20.12 -24.89 19.26
N GLN A 251 20.29 -26.21 19.11
CA GLN A 251 19.53 -27.24 19.81
C GLN A 251 19.64 -27.18 21.35
N ASP A 252 20.68 -26.53 21.89
CA ASP A 252 20.84 -26.29 23.32
C ASP A 252 19.66 -25.49 23.91
N HIS A 253 18.95 -24.73 23.08
CA HIS A 253 17.70 -24.08 23.41
C HIS A 253 16.54 -25.06 23.19
N GLN A 254 16.27 -25.91 24.19
CA GLN A 254 15.52 -27.16 23.98
C GLN A 254 14.01 -27.03 23.72
N THR A 255 13.38 -25.86 23.84
CA THR A 255 11.91 -25.80 23.76
C THR A 255 11.41 -24.52 23.11
N SER A 256 10.79 -24.70 21.94
CA SER A 256 9.92 -23.67 21.37
C SER A 256 8.51 -23.79 21.93
N TYR A 257 7.94 -22.66 22.34
CA TYR A 257 6.58 -22.56 22.88
C TYR A 257 5.57 -22.01 21.87
N ILE A 258 6.01 -21.85 20.61
CA ILE A 258 5.15 -21.46 19.50
C ILE A 258 4.07 -22.54 19.34
N ASN A 259 2.83 -22.10 19.18
CA ASN A 259 1.68 -22.97 18.92
C ASN A 259 0.82 -22.49 17.75
N ASP A 260 1.07 -21.29 17.23
CA ASP A 260 0.48 -20.73 16.02
C ASP A 260 1.63 -20.31 15.08
N LEU A 261 1.88 -21.12 14.07
CA LEU A 261 2.96 -20.93 13.11
C LEU A 261 2.37 -20.69 11.72
N LEU A 262 2.71 -19.55 11.12
CA LEU A 262 2.44 -19.25 9.72
C LEU A 262 3.76 -19.08 8.98
N VAL A 263 3.90 -19.78 7.86
CA VAL A 263 5.05 -19.69 6.97
C VAL A 263 4.58 -19.37 5.57
N ARG A 264 4.98 -18.22 5.05
CA ARG A 264 4.82 -17.86 3.65
C ARG A 264 6.20 -17.82 3.02
N THR A 265 6.48 -18.78 2.13
CA THR A 265 7.77 -18.82 1.43
C THR A 265 7.89 -17.68 0.43
N LEU A 266 9.13 -17.24 0.19
CA LEU A 266 9.44 -16.36 -0.93
C LEU A 266 9.11 -17.07 -2.27
N LYS A 267 8.74 -16.29 -3.31
CA LYS A 267 8.40 -16.79 -4.64
C LYS A 267 9.47 -17.72 -5.26
N GLU A 268 10.73 -17.42 -4.95
CA GLU A 268 11.90 -18.12 -5.47
C GLU A 268 12.63 -18.89 -4.37
N SER A 269 11.94 -19.17 -3.25
CA SER A 269 12.58 -19.79 -2.10
C SER A 269 13.22 -21.13 -2.49
N SER A 270 14.45 -21.29 -2.03
CA SER A 270 15.22 -22.51 -2.19
C SER A 270 14.92 -23.55 -1.09
N CYS A 271 13.86 -23.36 -0.30
CA CYS A 271 13.42 -24.21 0.80
C CYS A 271 13.44 -25.72 0.48
N GLN A 272 14.15 -26.48 1.31
CA GLN A 272 14.21 -27.94 1.20
C GLN A 272 13.19 -28.60 2.13
N PRO A 273 12.77 -29.85 1.85
CA PRO A 273 11.94 -30.63 2.77
C PRO A 273 12.51 -30.71 4.20
N ALA A 274 13.84 -30.81 4.33
CA ALA A 274 14.50 -30.89 5.64
C ALA A 274 14.34 -29.60 6.44
N ASP A 275 14.42 -28.43 5.79
CA ASP A 275 14.28 -27.13 6.43
C ASP A 275 12.84 -26.91 6.93
N LEU A 276 11.86 -27.16 6.06
CA LEU A 276 10.45 -27.07 6.43
C LEU A 276 10.11 -28.04 7.58
N LYS A 277 10.62 -29.27 7.49
CA LYS A 277 10.41 -30.29 8.52
C LYS A 277 11.03 -29.87 9.86
N ALA A 278 12.23 -29.32 9.86
CA ALA A 278 12.86 -28.81 11.09
C ALA A 278 12.04 -27.67 11.71
N LEU A 279 11.54 -26.74 10.89
CA LEU A 279 10.73 -25.62 11.36
C LEU A 279 9.37 -26.05 11.96
N ILE A 280 8.68 -27.01 11.33
CA ILE A 280 7.39 -27.52 11.81
C ILE A 280 7.55 -28.35 13.09
N ARG A 281 8.65 -29.09 13.23
CA ARG A 281 8.92 -29.96 14.40
C ARG A 281 9.47 -29.21 15.61
N LEU A 282 9.97 -27.99 15.40
CA LEU A 282 10.54 -27.16 16.43
C LEU A 282 9.55 -26.83 17.58
N PRO A 283 8.31 -26.38 17.32
CA PRO A 283 7.26 -26.25 18.34
C PRO A 283 7.09 -27.51 19.18
N ARG A 284 6.93 -27.39 20.50
CA ARG A 284 6.59 -28.54 21.34
C ARG A 284 5.14 -29.02 21.14
N ALA A 285 4.23 -28.10 20.85
CA ALA A 285 2.81 -28.40 20.67
C ALA A 285 2.20 -27.41 19.67
N LEU A 286 2.16 -27.82 18.40
CA LEU A 286 1.61 -27.00 17.33
C LEU A 286 0.08 -27.12 17.28
N LEU A 287 -0.63 -26.01 17.52
CA LEU A 287 -2.10 -25.98 17.51
C LEU A 287 -2.66 -25.45 16.19
N LYS A 288 -2.00 -24.45 15.60
CA LYS A 288 -2.38 -23.86 14.31
C LYS A 288 -1.18 -23.83 13.39
N PHE A 289 -1.37 -24.32 12.18
CA PHE A 289 -0.35 -24.28 11.14
C PHE A 289 -0.92 -23.68 9.86
N SER A 290 -0.19 -22.73 9.29
CA SER A 290 -0.49 -22.14 7.99
C SER A 290 0.76 -22.16 7.11
N LEU A 291 0.62 -22.65 5.88
CA LEU A 291 1.73 -22.74 4.92
C LEU A 291 1.28 -22.22 3.56
N PHE A 292 1.93 -21.14 3.13
CA PHE A 292 1.91 -20.70 1.74
C PHE A 292 3.21 -21.11 1.05
N VAL A 293 3.08 -21.83 -0.08
CA VAL A 293 4.20 -22.14 -0.98
C VAL A 293 3.92 -21.51 -2.34
N ASP A 294 4.89 -20.80 -2.90
CA ASP A 294 4.83 -20.38 -4.30
C ASP A 294 5.58 -21.40 -5.15
N ASP A 295 4.86 -22.13 -5.99
CA ASP A 295 5.44 -23.06 -6.96
C ASP A 295 5.74 -22.37 -8.31
N GLN A 296 5.37 -21.08 -8.48
CA GLN A 296 5.61 -20.33 -9.73
C GLN A 296 7.00 -19.68 -9.77
N CYS A 297 8.03 -20.45 -10.09
CA CYS A 297 9.34 -19.89 -10.45
C CYS A 297 9.59 -19.96 -11.97
N PRO A 298 9.37 -18.87 -12.73
CA PRO A 298 9.50 -18.87 -14.19
C PRO A 298 10.94 -19.06 -14.68
N HIS A 299 11.94 -18.65 -13.89
CA HIS A 299 13.36 -18.75 -14.24
C HIS A 299 13.96 -20.12 -13.86
N LEU A 300 13.41 -20.77 -12.83
CA LEU A 300 13.84 -22.10 -12.38
C LEU A 300 12.97 -23.24 -12.95
N ARG A 301 12.48 -23.13 -14.19
CA ARG A 301 11.75 -24.23 -14.89
C ARG A 301 12.50 -25.58 -14.90
N LYS A 302 13.78 -25.61 -14.53
CA LYS A 302 14.61 -26.81 -14.42
C LYS A 302 14.81 -27.33 -12.98
N VAL A 303 14.46 -26.57 -11.95
CA VAL A 303 14.58 -27.02 -10.56
C VAL A 303 13.20 -27.49 -10.11
N PRO A 304 12.97 -28.80 -9.95
CA PRO A 304 11.67 -29.30 -9.50
C PRO A 304 11.30 -28.66 -8.16
N SER A 305 10.01 -28.35 -7.98
CA SER A 305 9.44 -27.94 -6.69
C SER A 305 10.00 -28.83 -5.58
N LYS A 306 10.72 -28.23 -4.63
CA LYS A 306 11.50 -29.02 -3.66
C LYS A 306 10.61 -29.69 -2.62
N ILE A 307 9.43 -29.14 -2.34
CA ILE A 307 8.54 -29.60 -1.26
C ILE A 307 7.31 -30.27 -1.84
N SER A 308 7.16 -31.57 -1.60
CA SER A 308 5.94 -32.32 -1.92
C SER A 308 4.90 -32.20 -0.81
N ASN A 309 3.64 -32.53 -1.12
CA ASN A 309 2.59 -32.62 -0.11
C ASN A 309 2.88 -33.76 0.90
N THR A 310 3.58 -34.81 0.48
CA THR A 310 4.05 -35.86 1.37
C THR A 310 5.02 -35.31 2.42
N ASP A 311 5.94 -34.44 2.03
CA ASP A 311 6.91 -33.82 2.96
C ASP A 311 6.19 -32.98 4.02
N ILE A 312 5.19 -32.19 3.60
CA ILE A 312 4.36 -31.40 4.52
C ILE A 312 3.64 -32.31 5.52
N TRP A 313 3.04 -33.41 5.05
CA TRP A 313 2.36 -34.37 5.93
C TRP A 313 3.33 -35.03 6.93
N GLU A 314 4.52 -35.46 6.48
CA GLU A 314 5.52 -36.11 7.34
C GLU A 314 6.10 -35.16 8.40
N ALA A 315 6.14 -33.87 8.11
CA ALA A 315 6.48 -32.85 9.08
C ALA A 315 5.37 -32.68 10.13
N LEU A 316 4.10 -32.65 9.70
CA LEU A 316 2.93 -32.47 10.57
C LEU A 316 2.59 -33.69 11.43
N HIS A 317 2.99 -34.89 11.02
CA HIS A 317 2.62 -36.15 11.68
C HIS A 317 3.00 -36.19 13.18
N GLU A 318 4.07 -35.50 13.58
CA GLU A 318 4.49 -35.43 14.98
C GLU A 318 3.50 -34.64 15.86
N HIS A 319 2.72 -33.74 15.26
CA HIS A 319 1.70 -32.91 15.94
C HIS A 319 0.27 -33.41 15.71
N GLN A 320 0.10 -34.65 15.24
CA GLN A 320 -1.22 -35.19 14.89
C GLN A 320 -2.21 -35.19 16.08
N LYS A 321 -1.73 -35.17 17.33
CA LYS A 321 -2.61 -35.16 18.51
C LYS A 321 -2.95 -33.74 18.99
N GLU A 322 -2.28 -32.72 18.45
CA GLU A 322 -2.32 -31.36 18.95
C GLU A 322 -3.00 -30.39 17.97
N VAL A 323 -2.71 -30.53 16.67
CA VAL A 323 -3.17 -29.58 15.64
C VAL A 323 -4.69 -29.51 15.58
N GLN A 324 -5.21 -28.29 15.65
CA GLN A 324 -6.64 -27.96 15.60
C GLN A 324 -7.02 -27.21 14.33
N TYR A 325 -6.07 -26.51 13.72
CA TYR A 325 -6.26 -25.70 12.53
C TYR A 325 -5.14 -25.94 11.53
N LEU A 326 -5.50 -26.22 10.28
CA LEU A 326 -4.56 -26.41 9.17
C LEU A 326 -4.99 -25.56 7.97
N ASP A 327 -4.08 -24.75 7.45
CA ASP A 327 -4.30 -23.92 6.25
C ASP A 327 -3.11 -24.06 5.30
N ILE A 328 -3.30 -24.73 4.16
CA ILE A 328 -2.24 -24.95 3.18
C ILE A 328 -2.69 -24.36 1.85
N PHE A 329 -1.92 -23.41 1.33
CA PHE A 329 -2.15 -22.82 0.01
C PHE A 329 -0.87 -22.90 -0.82
N ARG A 330 -0.98 -23.37 -2.06
CA ARG A 330 0.12 -23.34 -3.02
C ARG A 330 -0.25 -22.52 -4.26
N ALA A 331 0.50 -21.46 -4.55
CA ALA A 331 0.37 -20.71 -5.80
C ALA A 331 1.09 -21.45 -6.93
N GLY A 332 0.48 -21.58 -8.12
CA GLY A 332 1.03 -22.43 -9.19
C GLY A 332 0.08 -22.63 -10.37
N ASP A 333 0.55 -22.48 -11.60
CA ASP A 333 -0.21 -22.84 -12.82
C ASP A 333 -0.23 -24.36 -12.98
N GLN A 334 -1.11 -25.01 -12.23
CA GLN A 334 -1.35 -26.47 -12.24
C GLN A 334 -1.84 -27.00 -13.61
N GLY A 335 -1.98 -26.14 -14.63
CA GLY A 335 -2.49 -26.48 -15.96
C GLY A 335 -1.43 -26.89 -16.99
N ARG A 336 -0.12 -26.74 -16.71
CA ARG A 336 0.93 -27.08 -17.67
C ARG A 336 1.47 -28.49 -17.42
N ASN A 337 1.19 -29.39 -18.37
CA ASN A 337 1.42 -30.85 -18.37
C ASN A 337 2.85 -31.39 -18.07
N ASN A 338 3.81 -30.56 -17.64
CA ASN A 338 5.21 -30.96 -17.52
C ASN A 338 5.75 -30.99 -16.08
N GLU A 339 4.94 -30.68 -15.07
CA GLU A 339 5.42 -30.65 -13.69
C GLU A 339 5.23 -31.99 -12.98
N ARG A 340 6.24 -32.38 -12.17
CA ARG A 340 6.16 -33.57 -11.34
C ARG A 340 4.91 -33.51 -10.46
N PRO A 341 4.20 -34.62 -10.24
CA PRO A 341 3.09 -34.65 -9.30
C PRO A 341 3.61 -34.28 -7.92
N LEU A 342 3.08 -33.18 -7.35
CA LEU A 342 3.35 -32.74 -5.97
C LEU A 342 2.92 -33.75 -4.90
N GLY A 343 2.29 -34.86 -5.32
CA GLY A 343 1.63 -35.83 -4.46
C GLY A 343 0.38 -35.26 -3.82
N HIS A 344 -0.21 -36.03 -2.93
CA HIS A 344 -1.29 -35.61 -2.05
C HIS A 344 -0.87 -35.80 -0.60
N LEU A 345 -1.52 -35.06 0.30
CA LEU A 345 -1.43 -35.30 1.72
C LEU A 345 -1.94 -36.72 2.01
N LYS A 346 -1.18 -37.51 2.76
CA LYS A 346 -1.66 -38.81 3.25
C LYS A 346 -2.87 -38.59 4.18
N SER A 347 -3.56 -39.68 4.57
CA SER A 347 -4.75 -39.59 5.43
C SER A 347 -4.50 -38.72 6.68
N LEU A 348 -5.46 -37.83 6.95
CA LEU A 348 -5.51 -36.98 8.13
C LEU A 348 -6.39 -37.58 9.24
N GLN A 349 -6.87 -38.82 9.11
CA GLN A 349 -7.72 -39.46 10.13
C GLN A 349 -7.06 -39.55 11.52
N GLY A 350 -5.72 -39.63 11.58
CA GLY A 350 -4.96 -39.60 12.83
C GLY A 350 -5.01 -38.26 13.58
N PHE A 351 -5.47 -37.18 12.92
CA PHE A 351 -5.53 -35.83 13.48
C PHE A 351 -6.77 -35.63 14.34
N THR A 352 -6.81 -36.30 15.50
CA THR A 352 -8.00 -36.41 16.38
C THR A 352 -8.53 -35.08 16.96
N ARG A 353 -7.77 -33.98 16.88
CA ARG A 353 -8.18 -32.66 17.36
C ARG A 353 -8.35 -31.63 16.24
N LEU A 354 -8.15 -32.02 14.98
CA LEU A 354 -8.22 -31.12 13.83
C LEU A 354 -9.68 -30.76 13.57
N ARG A 355 -10.01 -29.48 13.79
CA ARG A 355 -11.36 -28.92 13.69
C ARG A 355 -11.56 -28.14 12.41
N GLU A 356 -10.51 -27.52 11.88
CA GLU A 356 -10.62 -26.70 10.69
C GLU A 356 -9.50 -27.02 9.70
N ILE A 357 -9.90 -27.29 8.46
CA ILE A 357 -8.98 -27.48 7.33
C ILE A 357 -9.32 -26.46 6.25
N ARG A 358 -8.28 -25.77 5.77
CA ARG A 358 -8.34 -24.91 4.59
C ARG A 358 -7.27 -25.36 3.60
N GLY A 359 -7.64 -25.58 2.36
CA GLY A 359 -6.65 -25.96 1.36
C GLY A 359 -7.23 -26.23 -0.01
N GLN A 360 -6.35 -26.57 -0.95
CA GLN A 360 -6.76 -26.96 -2.29
C GLN A 360 -7.09 -28.45 -2.28
N LEU A 361 -8.23 -28.82 -2.87
CA LEU A 361 -8.67 -30.22 -2.86
C LEU A 361 -7.64 -31.17 -3.49
N LEU A 362 -7.03 -30.74 -4.59
CA LEU A 362 -5.98 -31.51 -5.26
C LEU A 362 -4.84 -31.89 -4.31
N HIS A 363 -4.48 -31.03 -3.36
CA HIS A 363 -3.44 -31.35 -2.40
C HIS A 363 -3.92 -32.28 -1.28
N LEU A 364 -5.23 -32.30 -0.99
CA LEU A 364 -5.82 -33.21 -0.01
C LEU A 364 -6.04 -34.63 -0.56
N THR A 365 -6.48 -34.77 -1.82
CA THR A 365 -6.94 -36.06 -2.36
C THR A 365 -6.13 -36.56 -3.57
N GLY A 366 -5.29 -35.71 -4.17
CA GLY A 366 -4.57 -36.05 -5.40
C GLY A 366 -5.44 -36.06 -6.66
N VAL A 367 -6.73 -35.75 -6.53
CA VAL A 367 -7.67 -35.70 -7.65
C VAL A 367 -7.43 -34.43 -8.46
N GLY A 368 -6.59 -34.57 -9.50
CA GLY A 368 -6.15 -33.49 -10.38
C GLY A 368 -7.03 -33.27 -11.60
N THR A 369 -6.71 -32.21 -12.36
CA THR A 369 -7.48 -31.72 -13.52
C THR A 369 -7.48 -32.66 -14.73
N ASN A 370 -6.51 -33.59 -14.81
CA ASN A 370 -6.31 -34.46 -15.98
C ASN A 370 -6.28 -35.97 -15.67
N ALA A 371 -6.20 -36.37 -14.40
CA ALA A 371 -6.22 -37.78 -14.04
C ALA A 371 -7.69 -38.25 -14.02
N VAL A 372 -8.02 -39.24 -14.84
CA VAL A 372 -9.24 -40.04 -14.62
C VAL A 372 -9.18 -40.50 -13.15
N PRO A 373 -10.26 -40.34 -12.36
CA PRO A 373 -10.32 -40.89 -11.01
C PRO A 373 -10.14 -42.41 -11.11
N ASN A 374 -8.89 -42.88 -11.02
CA ASN A 374 -8.61 -44.29 -10.84
C ASN A 374 -8.98 -44.62 -9.39
N GLU A 375 -9.41 -45.85 -9.14
CA GLU A 375 -9.77 -46.37 -7.79
C GLU A 375 -8.67 -46.18 -6.73
N ALA A 376 -7.45 -45.80 -7.13
CA ALA A 376 -6.31 -45.56 -6.26
C ALA A 376 -6.27 -44.17 -5.59
N ASN A 377 -7.08 -43.18 -6.00
CA ASN A 377 -7.07 -41.87 -5.35
C ASN A 377 -7.91 -41.92 -4.05
N PRO A 378 -7.38 -41.45 -2.91
CA PRO A 378 -8.13 -41.43 -1.67
C PRO A 378 -9.34 -40.48 -1.79
N LEU A 379 -10.51 -40.97 -1.38
CA LEU A 379 -11.72 -40.15 -1.31
C LEU A 379 -11.58 -39.14 -0.17
N LEU A 380 -12.19 -37.97 -0.34
CA LEU A 380 -12.18 -36.92 0.69
C LEU A 380 -12.61 -37.44 2.07
N LYS A 381 -13.63 -38.31 2.11
CA LYS A 381 -14.11 -38.96 3.35
C LYS A 381 -13.06 -39.85 4.04
N ASP A 382 -12.17 -40.46 3.27
CA ASP A 382 -11.12 -41.36 3.79
C ASP A 382 -9.87 -40.56 4.22
N THR A 383 -9.71 -39.35 3.70
CA THR A 383 -8.64 -38.44 4.09
C THR A 383 -8.98 -37.65 5.35
N LEU A 384 -10.19 -37.11 5.49
CA LEU A 384 -10.52 -36.15 6.56
C LEU A 384 -10.76 -36.80 7.94
N PRO A 385 -10.36 -36.16 9.06
CA PRO A 385 -10.60 -36.68 10.40
C PRO A 385 -12.05 -36.51 10.87
N GLY A 386 -12.54 -37.45 11.67
CA GLY A 386 -13.90 -37.37 12.25
C GLY A 386 -14.13 -36.19 13.20
N SER A 387 -13.07 -35.51 13.66
CA SER A 387 -13.13 -34.31 14.51
C SER A 387 -13.41 -33.01 13.76
N LEU A 388 -13.47 -33.05 12.42
CA LEU A 388 -13.56 -31.86 11.58
C LEU A 388 -14.89 -31.13 11.78
N GLU A 389 -14.82 -29.84 12.08
CA GLU A 389 -15.96 -28.93 12.27
C GLU A 389 -16.17 -28.03 11.03
N ALA A 390 -15.09 -27.61 10.37
CA ALA A 390 -15.11 -26.73 9.21
C ALA A 390 -14.13 -27.15 8.11
N LEU A 391 -14.60 -27.17 6.86
CA LEU A 391 -13.79 -27.42 5.67
C LEU A 391 -13.87 -26.21 4.72
N ARG A 392 -12.73 -25.68 4.30
CA ARG A 392 -12.66 -24.65 3.26
C ARG A 392 -11.80 -25.11 2.10
N LEU A 393 -12.35 -25.06 0.89
CA LEU A 393 -11.64 -25.46 -0.32
C LEU A 393 -11.31 -24.24 -1.18
N TYR A 394 -10.02 -24.05 -1.45
CA TYR A 394 -9.51 -23.06 -2.39
C TYR A 394 -9.62 -23.61 -3.80
N CYS A 395 -10.01 -22.75 -4.74
CA CYS A 395 -10.19 -23.14 -6.13
C CYS A 395 -9.30 -22.29 -7.04
N ASN A 396 -8.26 -22.90 -7.59
CA ASN A 396 -7.43 -22.26 -8.62
C ASN A 396 -8.08 -22.48 -9.99
N GLY A 397 -9.08 -21.66 -10.33
CA GLY A 397 -9.59 -21.27 -11.68
C GLY A 397 -9.76 -22.26 -12.85
N ASN A 398 -9.08 -23.40 -12.89
CA ASN A 398 -8.70 -24.07 -14.13
C ASN A 398 -9.13 -25.55 -14.10
N SER A 399 -10.44 -25.78 -14.30
CA SER A 399 -11.00 -26.81 -15.19
C SER A 399 -12.43 -27.16 -14.78
N THR A 400 -13.37 -27.00 -15.71
CA THR A 400 -14.77 -27.41 -15.56
C THR A 400 -14.92 -28.91 -15.30
N ARG A 401 -14.03 -29.74 -15.86
CA ARG A 401 -14.07 -31.20 -15.76
C ARG A 401 -13.84 -31.74 -14.34
N SER A 402 -13.03 -31.05 -13.53
CA SER A 402 -12.79 -31.47 -12.15
C SER A 402 -14.00 -31.19 -11.24
N ARG A 403 -14.76 -30.11 -11.51
CA ARG A 403 -15.83 -29.64 -10.62
C ARG A 403 -16.89 -30.69 -10.29
N SER A 404 -17.32 -31.50 -11.26
CA SER A 404 -18.33 -32.53 -11.02
C SER A 404 -17.83 -33.66 -10.12
N ALA A 405 -16.58 -34.11 -10.32
CA ALA A 405 -15.96 -35.13 -9.48
C ALA A 405 -15.75 -34.62 -8.04
N ILE A 406 -15.35 -33.35 -7.89
CA ILE A 406 -15.22 -32.70 -6.59
C ILE A 406 -16.57 -32.59 -5.89
N ALA A 407 -17.58 -32.07 -6.61
CA ALA A 407 -18.94 -31.95 -6.10
C ALA A 407 -19.47 -33.30 -5.59
N LYS A 408 -19.22 -34.38 -6.33
CA LYS A 408 -19.61 -35.74 -5.93
C LYS A 408 -18.93 -36.17 -4.62
N GLN A 409 -17.63 -35.96 -4.46
CA GLN A 409 -16.94 -36.30 -3.21
C GLN A 409 -17.43 -35.49 -2.01
N ILE A 410 -17.76 -34.21 -2.20
CA ILE A 410 -18.35 -33.38 -1.14
C ILE A 410 -19.76 -33.88 -0.78
N GLN A 411 -20.55 -34.27 -1.79
CA GLN A 411 -21.86 -34.88 -1.56
C GLN A 411 -21.75 -36.19 -0.77
N GLU A 412 -20.84 -37.08 -1.17
CA GLU A 412 -20.57 -38.35 -0.45
C GLU A 412 -20.16 -38.09 1.01
N LEU A 413 -19.26 -37.12 1.24
CA LEU A 413 -18.81 -36.71 2.59
C LEU A 413 -19.99 -36.31 3.50
N VAL A 414 -20.94 -35.52 2.98
CA VAL A 414 -22.07 -35.01 3.77
C VAL A 414 -23.16 -36.08 3.94
N MET A 415 -23.40 -36.89 2.90
CA MET A 415 -24.50 -37.85 2.90
C MET A 415 -24.23 -39.10 3.75
N GLU A 416 -22.97 -39.55 3.85
CA GLU A 416 -22.62 -40.75 4.63
C GLU A 416 -22.64 -40.50 6.14
N GLY A 417 -22.57 -39.24 6.59
CA GLY A 417 -22.58 -38.90 8.01
C GLY A 417 -21.35 -39.38 8.79
N SER A 418 -20.24 -39.70 8.09
CA SER A 418 -18.97 -40.13 8.69
C SER A 418 -18.25 -39.02 9.47
N HIS A 419 -18.62 -37.76 9.26
CA HIS A 419 -18.07 -36.58 9.93
C HIS A 419 -19.17 -35.85 10.70
N PRO A 420 -19.63 -36.39 11.85
CA PRO A 420 -20.82 -35.89 12.55
C PRO A 420 -20.66 -34.47 13.12
N LEU A 421 -19.43 -33.99 13.28
CA LEU A 421 -19.12 -32.65 13.78
C LEU A 421 -19.03 -31.59 12.68
N LEU A 422 -19.01 -31.99 11.40
CA LEU A 422 -18.87 -31.07 10.28
C LEU A 422 -20.08 -30.15 10.22
N GLY A 423 -19.87 -28.86 10.53
CA GLY A 423 -20.92 -27.85 10.60
C GLY A 423 -20.90 -26.86 9.44
N SER A 424 -19.77 -26.75 8.73
CA SER A 424 -19.65 -25.84 7.59
C SER A 424 -18.67 -26.29 6.52
N ILE A 425 -19.05 -26.07 5.26
CA ILE A 425 -18.20 -26.19 4.07
C ILE A 425 -18.21 -24.85 3.34
N THR A 426 -17.03 -24.25 3.15
CA THR A 426 -16.85 -23.02 2.36
C THR A 426 -16.12 -23.34 1.06
N LEU A 427 -16.66 -22.86 -0.06
CA LEU A 427 -16.08 -23.06 -1.40
C LEU A 427 -15.79 -21.69 -2.02
N GLU A 428 -14.58 -21.51 -2.56
CA GLU A 428 -14.19 -20.26 -3.25
C GLU A 428 -14.73 -20.15 -4.68
N ASP A 429 -15.02 -21.28 -5.34
CA ASP A 429 -15.56 -21.31 -6.70
C ASP A 429 -17.09 -21.38 -6.66
N GLU A 430 -17.74 -20.34 -7.17
CA GLU A 430 -19.20 -20.25 -7.25
C GLU A 430 -19.79 -21.36 -8.12
N ALA A 431 -19.14 -21.72 -9.23
CA ALA A 431 -19.59 -22.81 -10.09
C ALA A 431 -19.42 -24.16 -9.40
N LEU A 432 -18.34 -24.37 -8.65
CA LEU A 432 -18.20 -25.57 -7.81
C LEU A 432 -19.30 -25.62 -6.74
N THR A 433 -19.65 -24.47 -6.15
CA THR A 433 -20.75 -24.38 -5.18
C THR A 433 -22.08 -24.76 -5.83
N LYS A 434 -22.36 -24.23 -7.02
CA LYS A 434 -23.56 -24.56 -7.81
C LYS A 434 -23.61 -26.04 -8.17
N ALA A 435 -22.50 -26.62 -8.61
CA ALA A 435 -22.40 -28.04 -8.91
C ALA A 435 -22.60 -28.93 -7.66
N THR A 436 -22.08 -28.51 -6.50
CA THR A 436 -22.21 -29.25 -5.23
C THR A 436 -23.63 -29.22 -4.71
N VAL A 437 -24.27 -28.06 -4.71
CA VAL A 437 -25.62 -27.86 -4.16
C VAL A 437 -26.72 -28.20 -5.19
N GLY A 438 -26.38 -28.44 -6.45
CA GLY A 438 -27.32 -28.86 -7.50
C GLY A 438 -28.16 -27.71 -8.08
N TYR A 439 -27.60 -26.50 -8.20
CA TYR A 439 -28.30 -25.33 -8.74
C TYR A 439 -28.34 -25.24 -10.28
N GLU A 440 -27.58 -26.08 -10.99
CA GLU A 440 -27.37 -25.91 -12.45
C GLU A 440 -28.41 -26.60 -13.34
N ASP A 441 -29.37 -27.37 -12.82
CA ASP A 441 -30.45 -27.92 -13.65
C ASP A 441 -31.69 -26.99 -13.61
N PRO A 442 -31.97 -26.24 -14.68
CA PRO A 442 -33.18 -25.41 -14.77
C PRO A 442 -34.48 -26.23 -14.73
N ASN A 443 -34.43 -27.56 -14.89
CA ASN A 443 -35.59 -28.44 -14.87
C ASN A 443 -35.86 -29.13 -13.52
N GLY A 444 -35.05 -28.89 -12.49
CA GLY A 444 -35.35 -29.36 -11.13
C GLY A 444 -34.12 -29.50 -10.25
N ARG A 445 -34.24 -29.08 -8.98
CA ARG A 445 -33.25 -29.41 -7.95
C ARG A 445 -33.05 -30.92 -7.92
N THR A 446 -31.82 -31.38 -8.11
CA THR A 446 -31.48 -32.80 -7.92
C THR A 446 -31.84 -33.22 -6.49
N ASP A 447 -32.24 -34.49 -6.30
CA ASP A 447 -32.56 -35.02 -4.96
C ASP A 447 -31.40 -34.83 -3.98
N VAL A 448 -30.16 -34.85 -4.50
CA VAL A 448 -28.94 -34.60 -3.73
C VAL A 448 -28.88 -33.18 -3.18
N GLY A 449 -29.21 -32.16 -3.98
CA GLY A 449 -29.26 -30.77 -3.51
C GLY A 449 -30.29 -30.57 -2.39
N ARG A 450 -31.43 -31.27 -2.47
CA ARG A 450 -32.45 -31.24 -1.41
C ARG A 450 -31.96 -31.91 -0.13
N LEU A 451 -31.28 -33.05 -0.24
CA LEU A 451 -30.72 -33.78 0.91
C LEU A 451 -29.59 -32.98 1.59
N LEU A 452 -28.75 -32.30 0.82
CA LEU A 452 -27.73 -31.39 1.36
C LEU A 452 -28.35 -30.21 2.10
N LEU A 453 -29.45 -29.63 1.61
CA LEU A 453 -30.18 -28.57 2.31
C LEU A 453 -30.87 -29.07 3.60
N GLN A 454 -31.15 -30.37 3.69
CA GLN A 454 -31.65 -31.01 4.91
C GLN A 454 -30.53 -31.43 5.87
N SER A 455 -29.28 -31.45 5.39
CA SER A 455 -28.12 -31.71 6.24
C SER A 455 -27.91 -30.58 7.25
N ARG A 456 -27.21 -30.87 8.35
CA ARG A 456 -26.81 -29.84 9.34
C ARG A 456 -25.61 -29.00 8.89
N VAL A 457 -25.04 -29.30 7.71
CA VAL A 457 -23.84 -28.67 7.19
C VAL A 457 -24.21 -27.38 6.46
N ARG A 458 -23.66 -26.25 6.91
CA ARG A 458 -23.83 -24.97 6.21
C ARG A 458 -22.88 -24.85 5.03
N PHE A 459 -23.42 -24.57 3.86
CA PHE A 459 -22.62 -24.29 2.67
C PHE A 459 -22.49 -22.78 2.48
N GLU A 460 -21.26 -22.29 2.39
CA GLU A 460 -20.95 -20.90 2.08
C GLU A 460 -20.23 -20.82 0.73
N SER A 461 -20.80 -20.07 -0.21
CA SER A 461 -20.06 -19.56 -1.36
C SER A 461 -19.40 -18.26 -0.93
N ARG A 462 -18.07 -18.17 -1.07
CA ARG A 462 -17.39 -16.87 -1.00
C ARG A 462 -16.68 -16.68 -2.32
N GLY A 463 -16.78 -15.47 -2.88
CA GLY A 463 -15.97 -15.13 -4.05
C GLY A 463 -14.51 -15.43 -3.75
N ALA A 464 -13.79 -15.92 -4.76
CA ALA A 464 -12.34 -16.01 -4.70
C ALA A 464 -11.78 -14.67 -4.21
N CYS A 465 -10.69 -14.70 -3.42
CA CYS A 465 -9.92 -13.49 -3.18
C CYS A 465 -9.53 -12.95 -4.56
N LEU A 466 -10.18 -11.85 -4.96
CA LEU A 466 -9.83 -11.13 -6.17
C LEU A 466 -8.39 -10.66 -5.98
N GLU A 467 -7.58 -10.80 -7.03
CA GLU A 467 -6.19 -10.38 -6.97
C GLU A 467 -6.09 -8.91 -6.55
N PRO A 468 -5.08 -8.57 -5.74
CA PRO A 468 -4.99 -7.31 -4.99
C PRO A 468 -4.94 -6.05 -5.85
N MET A 469 -4.79 -6.14 -7.17
CA MET A 469 -4.66 -4.95 -8.02
C MET A 469 -5.95 -4.16 -8.23
N THR A 470 -7.13 -4.66 -7.86
CA THR A 470 -8.41 -3.99 -8.20
C THR A 470 -9.37 -3.76 -7.04
N THR A 471 -9.08 -4.24 -5.82
CA THR A 471 -10.01 -4.11 -4.70
C THR A 471 -9.69 -2.91 -3.82
N LEU A 472 -10.71 -2.07 -3.59
CA LEU A 472 -10.71 -0.97 -2.63
C LEU A 472 -10.19 -1.44 -1.25
N PRO A 473 -9.41 -0.60 -0.52
CA PRO A 473 -8.79 -0.93 0.78
C PRO A 473 -9.73 -1.51 1.85
N ASP A 474 -11.03 -1.24 1.76
CA ASP A 474 -12.02 -1.60 2.78
C ASP A 474 -12.55 -3.05 2.70
N PHE A 475 -12.26 -3.79 1.64
CA PHE A 475 -12.75 -5.16 1.52
C PHE A 475 -11.86 -6.14 2.31
N TRP A 476 -12.25 -6.40 3.56
CA TRP A 476 -11.62 -7.45 4.37
C TRP A 476 -11.74 -8.79 3.63
N CYS A 477 -10.61 -9.32 3.17
CA CYS A 477 -10.63 -10.60 2.48
C CYS A 477 -10.99 -11.69 3.49
N PRO A 478 -12.08 -12.43 3.29
CA PRO A 478 -12.50 -13.44 4.24
C PRO A 478 -11.60 -14.68 4.28
N VAL A 479 -10.60 -14.76 3.39
CA VAL A 479 -9.79 -15.94 3.18
C VAL A 479 -8.30 -15.60 3.23
N PRO A 480 -7.59 -15.98 4.31
CA PRO A 480 -6.17 -15.66 4.45
C PRO A 480 -5.28 -16.34 3.41
N ARG A 481 -5.71 -17.49 2.83
CA ARG A 481 -4.92 -18.31 1.90
C ARG A 481 -3.52 -18.57 2.47
N ALA A 482 -3.46 -19.04 3.71
CA ALA A 482 -2.22 -19.23 4.46
C ALA A 482 -1.29 -17.99 4.52
N GLY A 483 -1.86 -16.79 4.57
CA GLY A 483 -1.12 -15.52 4.61
C GLY A 483 -0.75 -14.95 3.24
N HIS A 484 -1.17 -15.58 2.14
CA HIS A 484 -1.02 -15.02 0.79
C HIS A 484 -1.85 -13.76 0.59
N CYS A 485 -3.04 -13.69 1.18
CA CYS A 485 -3.88 -12.53 1.01
C CYS A 485 -3.24 -11.31 1.69
N ILE A 486 -2.99 -10.28 0.89
CA ILE A 486 -2.37 -9.04 1.32
C ILE A 486 -3.19 -8.31 2.38
N ASN A 487 -4.53 -8.38 2.31
CA ASN A 487 -5.40 -7.74 3.31
C ASN A 487 -5.20 -8.34 4.73
N PHE A 488 -4.62 -9.53 4.84
CA PHE A 488 -4.25 -10.12 6.13
C PHE A 488 -2.99 -9.53 6.75
N TRP A 489 -2.18 -8.82 5.96
CA TRP A 489 -0.98 -8.15 6.45
C TRP A 489 -1.36 -6.85 7.18
N GLY A 490 -2.58 -6.36 6.94
CA GLY A 490 -3.09 -5.12 7.50
C GLY A 490 -2.25 -3.94 7.02
N ASP A 491 -1.91 -3.07 7.97
CA ASP A 491 -1.08 -1.89 7.76
C ASP A 491 0.34 -2.20 7.25
N MET A 492 0.85 -3.42 7.48
CA MET A 492 2.17 -3.81 6.97
C MET A 492 2.20 -3.89 5.44
N HIS A 493 1.08 -4.09 4.76
CA HIS A 493 1.07 -4.02 3.30
C HIS A 493 1.34 -2.61 2.79
N GLU A 494 0.58 -1.63 3.30
CA GLU A 494 0.72 -0.22 2.90
C GLU A 494 2.13 0.28 3.18
N VAL A 495 2.67 -0.06 4.35
CA VAL A 495 4.04 0.31 4.71
C VAL A 495 5.08 -0.32 3.77
N ARG A 496 4.82 -1.53 3.26
CA ARG A 496 5.67 -2.15 2.24
C ARG A 496 5.56 -1.46 0.89
N LEU A 497 4.33 -1.09 0.47
CA LEU A 497 4.11 -0.33 -0.76
C LEU A 497 4.86 1.01 -0.71
N ASP A 498 4.81 1.71 0.42
CA ASP A 498 5.59 2.93 0.63
C ASP A 498 7.09 2.69 0.48
N GLY A 499 7.60 1.62 1.09
CA GLY A 499 9.00 1.25 1.00
C GLY A 499 9.42 0.94 -0.42
N ASN A 500 8.64 0.13 -1.13
CA ASN A 500 8.87 -0.19 -2.53
C ASN A 500 8.84 1.09 -3.38
N GLY A 501 7.81 1.93 -3.25
CA GLY A 501 7.70 3.16 -4.03
C GLY A 501 8.90 4.08 -3.85
N ARG A 502 9.37 4.26 -2.60
CA ARG A 502 10.58 5.06 -2.35
C ARG A 502 11.86 4.40 -2.86
N PHE A 503 11.98 3.08 -2.72
CA PHE A 503 13.09 2.32 -3.31
C PHE A 503 13.13 2.52 -4.82
N PHE A 504 11.99 2.37 -5.51
CA PHE A 504 11.88 2.59 -6.96
C PHE A 504 12.28 4.01 -7.34
N ASN A 505 11.72 5.03 -6.68
CA ASN A 505 12.06 6.43 -6.96
C ASN A 505 13.57 6.69 -6.75
N MET A 506 14.14 6.16 -5.68
CA MET A 506 15.57 6.31 -5.39
C MET A 506 16.44 5.59 -6.41
N THR A 507 16.09 4.36 -6.73
CA THR A 507 16.78 3.54 -7.73
C THR A 507 16.74 4.20 -9.10
N GLN A 508 15.61 4.80 -9.50
CA GLN A 508 15.52 5.57 -10.74
C GLN A 508 16.48 6.76 -10.77
N ARG A 509 16.76 7.38 -9.60
CA ARG A 509 17.73 8.48 -9.49
C ARG A 509 19.19 8.01 -9.48
N ILE A 510 19.46 6.88 -8.81
CA ILE A 510 20.82 6.34 -8.66
C ILE A 510 21.26 5.60 -9.91
N SER A 511 20.33 4.93 -10.62
CA SER A 511 20.63 4.31 -11.88
C SER A 511 21.06 5.42 -12.83
N PRO A 512 22.36 5.51 -13.20
CA PRO A 512 22.67 6.26 -14.40
C PRO A 512 21.79 5.61 -15.45
N ILE A 513 20.99 6.42 -16.14
CA ILE A 513 20.31 5.95 -17.33
C ILE A 513 21.43 5.29 -18.14
N ASN A 514 21.42 3.97 -18.25
CA ASN A 514 22.32 3.28 -19.16
C ASN A 514 21.79 3.69 -20.53
N GLU A 515 22.27 4.85 -20.99
CA GLU A 515 22.01 5.51 -22.26
C GLU A 515 22.61 4.72 -23.43
N GLU A 516 22.51 3.38 -23.40
CA GLU A 516 22.91 2.55 -24.52
C GLU A 516 21.77 2.30 -25.51
N GLU A 517 20.56 2.84 -25.30
CA GLU A 517 19.43 2.56 -26.21
C GLU A 517 18.61 3.73 -26.77
N ASP A 518 19.00 5.01 -26.62
CA ASP A 518 18.52 6.05 -27.55
C ASP A 518 19.45 7.28 -27.57
N ASP A 519 19.85 7.72 -28.76
CA ASP A 519 20.66 8.91 -29.08
C ASP A 519 19.99 10.25 -28.66
N ILE A 520 19.64 10.42 -27.39
CA ILE A 520 19.22 11.69 -26.81
C ILE A 520 20.43 12.26 -26.05
N PRO A 521 21.34 12.99 -26.71
CA PRO A 521 22.47 13.62 -26.04
C PRO A 521 22.02 14.41 -24.82
N TYR A 522 22.53 14.02 -23.65
CA TYR A 522 22.39 14.77 -22.41
C TYR A 522 22.77 16.22 -22.67
N LEU A 523 21.77 17.10 -22.62
CA LEU A 523 21.99 18.52 -22.83
C LEU A 523 22.61 19.09 -21.55
N PRO A 524 23.82 19.68 -21.57
CA PRO A 524 24.54 20.16 -20.37
C PRO A 524 23.96 21.47 -19.79
N TYR A 525 22.65 21.64 -19.81
CA TYR A 525 21.99 22.89 -19.43
C TYR A 525 21.55 22.88 -17.98
N SER A 526 21.80 23.99 -17.29
CA SER A 526 21.21 24.23 -15.98
C SER A 526 19.70 24.41 -16.12
N ARG A 527 18.97 23.76 -15.22
CA ARG A 527 17.53 23.99 -15.04
C ARG A 527 17.32 25.26 -14.22
N LYS A 528 16.21 25.93 -14.49
CA LYS A 528 15.74 27.06 -13.69
C LYS A 528 14.22 27.05 -13.66
N ILE A 529 13.66 27.67 -12.63
CA ILE A 529 12.24 27.95 -12.57
C ILE A 529 11.95 29.15 -13.48
N HIS A 530 11.14 28.91 -14.50
CA HIS A 530 10.61 29.93 -15.40
C HIS A 530 9.29 30.46 -14.83
N VAL A 531 9.13 31.78 -14.89
CA VAL A 531 7.88 32.48 -14.54
C VAL A 531 7.47 33.29 -15.76
N SER A 532 6.49 32.79 -16.50
CA SER A 532 6.10 33.33 -17.80
C SER A 532 4.68 33.91 -17.72
N PRO A 533 4.50 35.23 -17.89
CA PRO A 533 3.17 35.83 -17.92
C PRO A 533 2.43 35.43 -19.20
N PHE A 534 1.10 35.31 -19.12
CA PHE A 534 0.24 35.08 -20.27
C PHE A 534 -1.09 35.83 -20.17
N THR A 535 -1.70 36.08 -21.32
CA THR A 535 -3.05 36.66 -21.41
C THR A 535 -4.10 35.58 -21.18
N THR A 536 -5.00 35.81 -20.24
CA THR A 536 -6.10 34.89 -19.92
C THR A 536 -7.15 34.86 -21.04
N HIS A 537 -8.09 33.92 -20.98
CA HIS A 537 -9.20 33.81 -21.93
C HIS A 537 -10.07 35.08 -22.02
N THR A 538 -10.00 35.96 -21.02
CA THR A 538 -10.71 37.23 -21.01
C THR A 538 -10.10 38.29 -21.93
N GLY A 539 -8.85 38.10 -22.37
CA GLY A 539 -8.09 39.10 -23.12
C GLY A 539 -7.57 40.26 -22.26
N ASP A 540 -7.81 40.26 -20.94
CA ASP A 540 -7.37 41.32 -20.04
C ASP A 540 -5.86 41.25 -19.77
N THR A 541 -5.12 42.20 -20.35
CA THR A 541 -3.66 42.31 -20.15
C THR A 541 -3.30 43.00 -18.83
N THR A 542 -4.26 43.62 -18.14
CA THR A 542 -4.05 44.25 -16.83
C THR A 542 -4.00 43.21 -15.70
N ARG A 543 -4.50 42.01 -15.96
CA ARG A 543 -4.52 40.87 -15.02
C ARG A 543 -3.94 39.61 -15.70
N PRO A 544 -2.63 39.59 -15.97
CA PRO A 544 -2.01 38.43 -16.57
C PRO A 544 -2.09 37.22 -15.63
N GLY A 545 -2.25 36.03 -16.20
CA GLY A 545 -1.93 34.78 -15.52
C GLY A 545 -0.43 34.50 -15.64
N TYR A 546 0.07 33.55 -14.83
CA TYR A 546 1.48 33.17 -14.83
C TYR A 546 1.62 31.66 -14.92
N MET A 547 2.45 31.20 -15.87
CA MET A 547 2.94 29.83 -15.89
C MET A 547 4.24 29.76 -15.09
N VAL A 548 4.29 28.87 -14.10
CA VAL A 548 5.48 28.64 -13.27
C VAL A 548 5.90 27.18 -13.42
N PHE A 549 7.10 26.94 -13.90
CA PHE A 549 7.59 25.58 -14.17
C PHE A 549 9.11 25.54 -14.17
N GLU A 550 9.70 24.40 -13.84
CA GLU A 550 11.13 24.17 -14.00
C GLU A 550 11.44 23.53 -15.35
N ASN A 551 12.39 24.10 -16.09
CA ASN A 551 12.91 23.51 -17.33
C ASN A 551 14.34 24.02 -17.59
N TYR A 552 15.04 23.43 -18.56
CA TYR A 552 16.33 23.87 -19.04
C TYR A 552 16.31 25.35 -19.47
N THR A 553 17.36 26.08 -19.07
CA THR A 553 17.48 27.51 -19.36
C THR A 553 17.29 27.90 -20.84
N PRO A 554 17.84 27.17 -21.84
CA PRO A 554 17.66 27.54 -23.25
C PRO A 554 16.32 27.11 -23.86
N ILE A 555 15.51 26.32 -23.16
CA ILE A 555 14.27 25.73 -23.70
C ILE A 555 13.14 25.97 -22.70
N PRO A 556 12.45 27.12 -22.77
CA PRO A 556 11.36 27.44 -21.84
C PRO A 556 10.05 26.76 -22.26
N LEU A 557 10.08 25.48 -22.64
CA LEU A 557 8.89 24.73 -23.04
C LEU A 557 8.10 24.34 -21.77
N PRO A 558 6.91 24.89 -21.51
CA PRO A 558 6.11 24.53 -20.35
C PRO A 558 5.70 23.05 -20.39
N PRO A 559 5.80 22.30 -19.27
CA PRO A 559 5.22 20.97 -19.15
C PRO A 559 3.70 20.96 -19.41
N LEU A 560 3.19 19.87 -20.01
CA LEU A 560 1.75 19.72 -20.29
C LEU A 560 0.95 19.40 -19.03
N LEU A 561 1.54 18.66 -18.10
CA LEU A 561 0.96 18.40 -16.79
C LEU A 561 0.83 19.71 -16.02
N LEU A 562 -0.38 20.06 -15.59
CA LEU A 562 -0.67 21.36 -15.00
C LEU A 562 -1.50 21.27 -13.71
N PHE A 563 -1.22 22.20 -12.80
CA PHE A 563 -2.05 22.49 -11.64
C PHE A 563 -2.48 23.95 -11.66
N VAL A 564 -3.79 24.19 -11.46
CA VAL A 564 -4.35 25.55 -11.48
C VAL A 564 -4.45 26.11 -10.07
N ILE A 565 -3.88 27.29 -9.84
CA ILE A 565 -3.88 27.98 -8.56
C ILE A 565 -4.49 29.38 -8.71
N TYR A 566 -5.48 29.70 -7.89
CA TYR A 566 -6.13 31.01 -7.83
C TYR A 566 -5.75 31.75 -6.55
N PHE A 567 -5.34 33.01 -6.68
CA PHE A 567 -5.24 33.95 -5.56
C PHE A 567 -6.48 34.85 -5.57
N THR A 568 -7.29 34.77 -4.50
CA THR A 568 -8.61 35.42 -4.45
C THR A 568 -8.72 36.53 -3.41
N HIS A 569 -7.71 36.72 -2.57
CA HIS A 569 -7.73 37.78 -1.56
C HIS A 569 -7.87 39.18 -2.20
N PRO A 570 -8.70 40.10 -1.67
CA PRO A 570 -8.93 41.42 -2.30
C PRO A 570 -7.68 42.28 -2.52
N TYR A 571 -6.63 42.02 -1.74
CA TYR A 571 -5.35 42.75 -1.80
C TYR A 571 -4.20 41.90 -2.34
N THR A 572 -4.49 40.76 -2.97
CA THR A 572 -3.45 39.97 -3.65
C THR A 572 -3.02 40.67 -4.94
N VAL A 573 -1.70 40.70 -5.19
CA VAL A 573 -1.13 41.24 -6.41
C VAL A 573 0.03 40.36 -6.88
N PRO A 574 0.22 40.18 -8.20
CA PRO A 574 1.29 39.32 -8.72
C PRO A 574 2.68 39.74 -8.26
N SER A 575 2.96 41.05 -8.26
CA SER A 575 4.27 41.60 -7.92
C SER A 575 4.70 41.38 -6.47
N ALA A 576 3.75 41.11 -5.56
CA ALA A 576 4.01 40.83 -4.16
C ALA A 576 4.02 39.33 -3.82
N THR A 577 3.84 38.46 -4.81
CA THR A 577 3.70 37.01 -4.62
C THR A 577 4.97 36.31 -5.09
N ASP A 578 5.63 35.56 -4.20
CA ASP A 578 6.81 34.76 -4.55
C ASP A 578 6.39 33.46 -5.26
N LEU A 579 6.20 33.55 -6.58
CA LEU A 579 5.76 32.43 -7.41
C LEU A 579 6.82 31.32 -7.51
N GLN A 580 8.12 31.67 -7.49
CA GLN A 580 9.19 30.66 -7.50
C GLN A 580 9.26 29.91 -6.18
N GLY A 581 9.11 30.62 -5.05
CA GLY A 581 9.02 30.01 -3.74
C GLY A 581 7.78 29.13 -3.60
N LEU A 582 6.64 29.53 -4.17
CA LEU A 582 5.42 28.71 -4.21
C LEU A 582 5.67 27.41 -4.99
N TYR A 583 6.30 27.50 -6.16
CA TYR A 583 6.68 26.34 -6.95
C TYR A 583 7.52 25.37 -6.12
N LYS A 584 8.62 25.85 -5.53
CA LYS A 584 9.51 25.03 -4.68
C LYS A 584 8.79 24.42 -3.47
N ALA A 585 7.82 25.12 -2.89
CA ALA A 585 7.06 24.61 -1.75
C ALA A 585 6.11 23.47 -2.16
N LEU A 586 5.55 23.54 -3.37
CA LEU A 586 4.61 22.55 -3.90
C LEU A 586 5.27 21.39 -4.63
N THR A 587 6.47 21.59 -5.17
CA THR A 587 7.24 20.59 -5.93
C THR A 587 8.52 20.17 -5.22
N GLY A 588 8.70 20.53 -3.94
CA GLY A 588 9.94 20.32 -3.21
C GLY A 588 10.25 18.86 -2.85
N TYR A 589 9.46 17.89 -3.35
CA TYR A 589 9.91 16.50 -3.38
C TYR A 589 10.87 16.35 -4.54
N GLU A 590 12.00 15.68 -4.31
CA GLU A 590 13.01 15.38 -5.35
C GLU A 590 12.50 14.41 -6.44
N ASP A 591 11.19 14.28 -6.62
CA ASP A 591 10.64 13.43 -7.69
C ASP A 591 10.86 14.14 -9.03
N ASP A 592 11.23 13.38 -10.06
CA ASP A 592 11.49 13.86 -11.43
C ASP A 592 10.23 14.35 -12.17
N VAL A 593 9.22 14.75 -11.41
CA VAL A 593 8.06 15.40 -11.98
C VAL A 593 8.29 16.90 -11.96
N TYR A 594 8.24 17.46 -13.17
CA TYR A 594 8.26 18.90 -13.39
C TYR A 594 6.86 19.34 -13.83
N PRO A 595 5.90 19.52 -12.91
CA PRO A 595 4.60 20.03 -13.30
C PRO A 595 4.71 21.51 -13.64
N ARG A 596 3.70 22.02 -14.35
CA ARG A 596 3.47 23.45 -14.53
C ARG A 596 2.39 23.93 -13.56
N LEU A 597 2.61 25.09 -12.94
CA LEU A 597 1.57 25.79 -12.20
C LEU A 597 1.02 26.92 -13.08
N ASP A 598 -0.29 26.91 -13.29
CA ASP A 598 -1.01 28.01 -13.92
C ASP A 598 -1.64 28.86 -12.80
N VAL A 599 -1.05 30.02 -12.52
CA VAL A 599 -1.41 30.89 -11.40
C VAL A 599 -2.21 32.09 -11.89
N TYR A 600 -3.40 32.28 -11.31
CA TYR A 600 -4.34 33.35 -11.65
C TYR A 600 -4.60 34.25 -10.44
N PHE A 601 -4.77 35.55 -10.70
CA PHE A 601 -5.07 36.55 -9.67
C PHE A 601 -6.47 37.11 -9.92
N LEU A 602 -7.42 36.74 -9.06
CA LEU A 602 -8.82 37.16 -9.13
C LEU A 602 -9.23 37.80 -7.79
N PRO A 603 -8.82 39.05 -7.50
CA PRO A 603 -9.08 39.67 -6.20
C PRO A 603 -10.58 39.82 -5.93
N GLY A 604 -11.02 39.31 -4.77
CA GLY A 604 -12.42 39.31 -4.34
C GLY A 604 -13.30 38.24 -5.01
N ALA A 605 -12.71 37.36 -5.83
CA ALA A 605 -13.46 36.30 -6.50
C ALA A 605 -13.88 35.20 -5.53
N THR A 606 -15.06 34.64 -5.79
CA THR A 606 -15.56 33.44 -5.12
C THR A 606 -15.04 32.18 -5.81
N GLU A 607 -15.22 31.03 -5.19
CA GLU A 607 -14.88 29.73 -5.80
C GLU A 607 -15.65 29.50 -7.12
N MET A 608 -16.90 29.97 -7.21
CA MET A 608 -17.70 29.86 -8.42
C MET A 608 -17.12 30.71 -9.56
N ASP A 609 -16.55 31.87 -9.23
CA ASP A 609 -15.86 32.70 -10.20
C ASP A 609 -14.57 32.02 -10.69
N CYS A 610 -13.83 31.34 -9.80
CA CYS A 610 -12.67 30.53 -10.15
C CYS A 610 -13.04 29.35 -11.08
N LEU A 611 -14.15 28.67 -10.81
CA LEU A 611 -14.66 27.57 -11.65
C LEU A 611 -15.11 28.08 -13.03
N ALA A 612 -15.84 29.21 -13.07
CA ALA A 612 -16.24 29.84 -14.33
C ALA A 612 -15.02 30.28 -15.15
N HIS A 613 -14.01 30.85 -14.47
CA HIS A 613 -12.74 31.22 -15.09
C HIS A 613 -12.01 30.00 -15.66
N TYR A 614 -11.93 28.90 -14.89
CA TYR A 614 -11.31 27.65 -15.34
C TYR A 614 -11.98 27.11 -16.61
N ALA A 615 -13.32 27.07 -16.64
CA ALA A 615 -14.08 26.62 -17.81
C ALA A 615 -13.85 27.53 -19.03
N GLY A 616 -13.70 28.84 -18.82
CA GLY A 616 -13.33 29.80 -19.85
C GLY A 616 -11.93 29.53 -20.43
N GLU A 617 -10.93 29.31 -19.58
CA GLU A 617 -9.57 28.92 -20.00
C GLU A 617 -9.56 27.61 -20.77
N GLN A 618 -10.29 26.62 -20.29
CA GLN A 618 -10.43 25.33 -20.95
C GLN A 618 -11.05 25.45 -22.34
N SER A 619 -12.10 26.25 -22.47
CA SER A 619 -12.76 26.49 -23.75
C SER A 619 -11.85 27.24 -24.73
N ALA A 620 -11.06 28.20 -24.23
CA ALA A 620 -10.15 29.00 -25.07
C ALA A 620 -8.89 28.23 -25.52
N ARG A 621 -8.33 27.38 -24.66
CA ARG A 621 -7.06 26.69 -24.91
C ARG A 621 -7.22 25.30 -25.54
N GLY A 622 -8.38 24.68 -25.35
CA GLY A 622 -8.62 23.30 -25.74
C GLY A 622 -7.91 22.29 -24.82
N SER A 623 -7.84 21.03 -25.26
CA SER A 623 -7.27 19.91 -24.51
C SER A 623 -5.79 19.70 -24.83
N TYR A 624 -4.97 19.40 -23.82
CA TYR A 624 -3.58 18.99 -23.99
C TYR A 624 -3.42 17.79 -24.96
N LYS A 625 -4.41 16.89 -25.01
CA LYS A 625 -4.40 15.72 -25.92
C LYS A 625 -4.37 16.13 -27.38
N ALA A 626 -5.07 17.21 -27.74
CA ALA A 626 -5.07 17.73 -29.10
C ALA A 626 -3.68 18.25 -29.50
N GLN A 627 -2.93 18.82 -28.54
CA GLN A 627 -1.55 19.26 -28.76
C GLN A 627 -0.59 18.08 -28.88
N ILE A 628 -0.74 17.03 -28.07
CA ILE A 628 0.03 15.79 -28.22
C ILE A 628 -0.22 15.13 -29.57
N ALA A 629 -1.49 14.99 -29.97
CA ALA A 629 -1.85 14.42 -31.26
C ALA A 629 -1.22 15.21 -32.41
N ARG A 630 -1.30 16.54 -32.36
CA ARG A 630 -0.67 17.42 -33.34
C ARG A 630 0.86 17.29 -33.36
N PHE A 631 1.51 17.18 -32.19
CA PHE A 631 2.94 16.92 -32.09
C PHE A 631 3.31 15.58 -32.75
N GLN A 632 2.55 14.51 -32.46
CA GLN A 632 2.76 13.18 -33.03
C GLN A 632 2.52 13.14 -34.55
N GLU A 633 1.53 13.87 -35.06
CA GLU A 633 1.28 14.02 -36.50
C GLU A 633 2.44 14.73 -37.21
N LEU A 634 2.92 15.84 -36.64
CA LEU A 634 4.07 16.58 -37.18
C LEU A 634 5.35 15.73 -37.15
N ARG A 635 5.53 14.92 -36.11
CA ARG A 635 6.63 13.96 -36.02
C ARG A 635 6.52 12.87 -37.09
N SER A 636 5.34 12.27 -37.24
CA SER A 636 5.11 11.16 -38.18
C SER A 636 5.15 11.59 -39.64
N GLY A 637 4.85 12.86 -39.93
CA GLY A 637 4.91 13.44 -41.28
C GLY A 637 6.30 13.92 -41.71
N SER A 638 7.21 14.19 -40.77
CA SER A 638 8.58 14.67 -41.05
C SER A 638 9.55 13.52 -41.31
N SER A 639 9.49 12.93 -42.50
CA SER A 639 10.45 11.90 -42.94
C SER A 639 11.82 12.46 -43.37
N LEU A 640 12.07 13.77 -43.33
CA LEU A 640 13.34 14.37 -43.79
C LEU A 640 13.65 15.68 -43.05
N GLY A 641 14.48 15.62 -41.99
CA GLY A 641 15.49 16.62 -41.57
C GLY A 641 15.19 18.13 -41.57
N LEU A 642 13.95 18.58 -41.72
CA LEU A 642 13.60 20.00 -41.75
C LEU A 642 13.02 20.41 -40.39
N PRO A 643 13.44 21.57 -39.85
CA PRO A 643 12.85 22.10 -38.63
C PRO A 643 11.36 22.36 -38.85
N SER A 644 10.52 21.89 -37.92
CA SER A 644 9.08 22.17 -37.94
C SER A 644 8.82 23.68 -38.06
N PRO A 645 7.77 24.10 -38.78
CA PRO A 645 7.40 25.51 -38.84
C PRO A 645 7.16 26.04 -37.42
N PRO A 646 7.61 27.27 -37.11
CA PRO A 646 7.35 27.87 -35.81
C PRO A 646 5.84 27.99 -35.63
N ALA A 647 5.40 27.63 -34.44
CA ALA A 647 4.04 27.82 -33.97
C ALA A 647 3.46 29.21 -34.26
N PRO A 648 2.13 29.35 -34.43
CA PRO A 648 1.48 30.64 -34.33
C PRO A 648 1.81 31.27 -32.96
N PRO A 649 2.31 32.51 -32.93
CA PRO A 649 2.64 33.16 -31.66
C PRO A 649 1.39 33.29 -30.78
N GLY A 650 1.47 32.83 -29.53
CA GLY A 650 0.51 33.16 -28.47
C GLY A 650 -0.51 32.09 -28.07
N GLN A 651 -0.52 30.90 -28.67
CA GLN A 651 -1.38 29.81 -28.19
C GLN A 651 -0.77 29.13 -26.95
N LEU A 652 -1.55 29.07 -25.86
CA LEU A 652 -1.13 28.51 -24.58
C LEU A 652 -1.25 26.97 -24.59
N PRO A 653 -0.48 26.25 -23.74
CA PRO A 653 -0.65 24.82 -23.61
C PRO A 653 -2.05 24.49 -23.09
N GLY A 654 -2.64 23.43 -23.64
CA GLY A 654 -4.02 23.02 -23.41
C GLY A 654 -4.27 22.64 -21.96
N MET A 655 -5.55 22.68 -21.57
CA MET A 655 -5.96 22.34 -20.22
C MET A 655 -6.00 20.82 -20.03
N MET A 656 -5.64 20.35 -18.84
CA MET A 656 -5.73 18.95 -18.46
C MET A 656 -7.18 18.60 -18.12
N LEU A 657 -7.68 17.54 -18.75
CA LEU A 657 -8.88 16.85 -18.33
C LEU A 657 -8.42 15.56 -17.67
N ILE A 658 -8.70 15.41 -16.37
CA ILE A 658 -8.55 14.11 -15.71
C ILE A 658 -9.64 13.23 -16.35
N ASP A 659 -9.19 12.30 -17.20
CA ASP A 659 -10.05 11.45 -18.02
C ASP A 659 -10.64 10.31 -17.18
N ASP A 660 -11.76 9.74 -17.62
CA ASP A 660 -12.45 8.60 -16.99
C ASP A 660 -11.56 7.32 -16.96
N LYS A 661 -10.37 7.35 -17.57
CA LYS A 661 -9.36 6.29 -17.55
C LYS A 661 -8.60 6.14 -16.24
N TYR A 662 -8.72 7.08 -15.30
CA TYR A 662 -8.18 6.96 -13.95
C TYR A 662 -9.32 6.60 -12.98
N PRO A 663 -9.71 5.32 -12.90
CA PRO A 663 -10.92 4.88 -12.20
C PRO A 663 -10.93 5.19 -10.69
N SER A 664 -9.78 5.54 -10.11
CA SER A 664 -9.61 5.94 -8.72
C SER A 664 -10.22 7.33 -8.43
N THR A 665 -10.26 8.23 -9.41
CA THR A 665 -10.79 9.59 -9.23
C THR A 665 -12.04 9.77 -10.09
N LYS A 666 -13.21 9.84 -9.46
CA LYS A 666 -14.46 10.17 -10.18
C LYS A 666 -14.51 11.64 -10.63
N ASP A 667 -13.53 12.43 -10.20
CA ASP A 667 -13.45 13.87 -10.41
C ASP A 667 -12.85 14.21 -11.78
N ARG A 668 -13.49 15.15 -12.50
CA ARG A 668 -13.07 15.57 -13.86
C ARG A 668 -12.14 16.78 -13.86
N GLY A 669 -12.01 17.48 -12.74
CA GLY A 669 -11.19 18.69 -12.63
C GLY A 669 -10.92 19.11 -11.19
N ILE A 670 -9.76 19.75 -11.00
CA ILE A 670 -9.24 20.20 -9.70
C ILE A 670 -8.64 21.59 -9.86
N LEU A 671 -8.88 22.44 -8.86
CA LEU A 671 -8.19 23.71 -8.71
C LEU A 671 -7.84 23.96 -7.25
N PHE A 672 -6.82 24.79 -7.04
CA PHE A 672 -6.39 25.26 -5.73
C PHE A 672 -6.71 26.74 -5.58
N ILE A 673 -7.17 27.16 -4.41
CA ILE A 673 -7.50 28.54 -4.09
C ILE A 673 -6.73 28.98 -2.85
N CYS A 674 -5.88 29.98 -3.01
CA CYS A 674 -5.29 30.75 -1.93
C CYS A 674 -6.21 31.92 -1.60
N THR A 675 -6.84 31.87 -0.42
CA THR A 675 -7.70 32.95 0.10
C THR A 675 -6.91 34.00 0.87
N GLU A 676 -5.64 33.72 1.17
CA GLU A 676 -4.74 34.63 1.86
C GLU A 676 -4.11 35.65 0.90
N LYS A 677 -3.60 36.74 1.46
CA LYS A 677 -2.95 37.80 0.66
C LYS A 677 -1.73 37.28 -0.10
N ASN A 678 -0.91 36.47 0.57
CA ASN A 678 0.23 35.73 0.02
C ASN A 678 0.18 34.28 0.55
N TRP A 679 0.72 33.33 -0.20
CA TRP A 679 0.77 31.92 0.22
C TRP A 679 1.63 31.68 1.47
N ARG A 680 2.52 32.61 1.81
CA ARG A 680 3.33 32.60 3.04
C ARG A 680 2.60 33.13 4.27
N ASP A 681 1.46 33.79 4.07
CA ASP A 681 0.70 34.37 5.15
C ASP A 681 -0.17 33.29 5.84
N GLY A 682 -0.63 33.59 7.05
CA GLY A 682 -1.57 32.76 7.79
C GLY A 682 -1.05 31.34 8.07
N GLN A 683 -1.89 30.35 7.80
CA GLN A 683 -1.59 28.92 8.01
C GLN A 683 -0.83 28.28 6.84
N GLN A 684 -0.54 29.05 5.77
CA GLN A 684 0.09 28.55 4.54
C GLN A 684 -0.66 27.35 3.96
N THR A 685 -1.97 27.51 3.76
CA THR A 685 -2.86 26.45 3.23
C THR A 685 -3.46 26.85 1.89
N LEU A 686 -3.74 25.88 1.03
CA LEU A 686 -4.59 26.06 -0.16
C LEU A 686 -5.94 25.37 0.07
N CYS A 687 -7.02 26.03 -0.34
CA CYS A 687 -8.32 25.38 -0.49
C CYS A 687 -8.30 24.54 -1.77
N TYR A 688 -8.49 23.25 -1.60
CA TYR A 688 -8.55 22.25 -2.65
C TYR A 688 -10.00 22.02 -3.05
N VAL A 689 -10.31 22.23 -4.32
CA VAL A 689 -11.68 22.15 -4.85
C VAL A 689 -11.74 21.08 -5.94
N ARG A 690 -12.44 19.99 -5.65
CA ARG A 690 -12.79 18.96 -6.64
C ARG A 690 -14.15 19.28 -7.26
N PHE A 691 -14.24 19.14 -8.57
CA PHE A 691 -15.50 19.32 -9.28
C PHE A 691 -15.64 18.31 -10.41
N HIS A 692 -16.88 17.86 -10.57
CA HIS A 692 -17.28 17.11 -11.75
C HIS A 692 -17.68 18.12 -12.81
N SER A 693 -17.08 18.03 -14.01
CA SER A 693 -17.36 18.96 -15.10
C SER A 693 -18.87 19.05 -15.34
N PRO A 694 -19.50 20.23 -15.24
CA PRO A 694 -20.88 20.38 -15.64
C PRO A 694 -20.94 20.29 -17.15
N GLU A 695 -21.91 19.57 -17.68
CA GLU A 695 -22.40 19.83 -19.04
C GLU A 695 -22.83 21.31 -19.11
N LEU A 696 -21.90 22.19 -19.49
CA LEU A 696 -22.24 23.47 -20.08
C LEU A 696 -22.81 23.13 -21.45
N LEU A 697 -24.14 22.97 -21.50
CA LEU A 697 -24.88 22.81 -22.75
C LEU A 697 -24.38 23.86 -23.77
N PRO A 698 -23.92 23.45 -24.96
CA PRO A 698 -23.49 24.37 -26.00
C PRO A 698 -24.72 25.14 -26.50
N GLY A 699 -24.90 26.37 -26.03
CA GLY A 699 -26.05 27.21 -26.33
C GLY A 699 -25.63 28.56 -26.91
N THR A 700 -25.78 28.69 -28.23
CA THR A 700 -25.91 29.95 -28.99
C THR A 700 -24.69 30.89 -29.06
N MET A 701 -23.76 30.60 -29.97
CA MET A 701 -23.15 31.64 -30.81
C MET A 701 -23.53 31.32 -32.26
N ALA A 702 -24.49 32.09 -32.78
CA ALA A 702 -24.89 32.02 -34.18
C ALA A 702 -23.74 32.55 -35.05
N THR A 703 -23.20 31.70 -35.91
CA THR A 703 -22.45 32.12 -37.09
C THR A 703 -23.43 32.83 -38.03
N GLY A 704 -23.29 34.15 -38.15
CA GLY A 704 -23.97 34.91 -39.18
C GLY A 704 -23.36 34.60 -40.54
N ASP A 705 -24.05 33.77 -41.33
CA ASP A 705 -23.74 33.59 -42.74
C ASP A 705 -24.11 34.85 -43.53
N ALA A 706 -23.13 35.34 -44.29
CA ALA A 706 -23.31 36.40 -45.26
C ALA A 706 -23.92 35.84 -46.55
N SER A 707 -25.13 36.29 -46.85
CA SER A 707 -25.66 36.62 -48.19
C SER A 707 -25.43 35.65 -49.36
N SER A 708 -26.50 34.98 -49.77
CA SER A 708 -26.86 34.85 -51.19
C SER A 708 -28.35 35.12 -51.33
N GLY A 709 -28.68 36.23 -51.99
CA GLY A 709 -30.05 36.66 -52.22
C GLY A 709 -30.68 35.95 -53.42
N ASN A 710 -31.95 35.60 -53.30
CA ASN A 710 -32.90 35.70 -54.42
C ASN A 710 -34.36 35.64 -53.94
N GLY A 711 -35.03 36.79 -54.01
CA GLY A 711 -36.31 36.95 -54.72
C GLY A 711 -37.61 36.32 -54.18
N LYS A 712 -38.56 37.24 -53.89
CA LYS A 712 -40.05 37.09 -53.89
C LYS A 712 -40.63 36.38 -52.66
N SER A 713 -41.70 36.82 -52.01
CA SER A 713 -42.71 37.87 -52.22
C SER A 713 -43.61 37.91 -50.96
N HIS A 714 -44.27 39.07 -50.71
CA HIS A 714 -45.51 39.31 -49.94
C HIS A 714 -45.88 38.31 -48.82
N GLY A 715 -45.97 38.67 -47.53
CA GLY A 715 -46.51 39.88 -46.94
C GLY A 715 -47.82 39.54 -46.22
N THR A 716 -47.83 39.59 -44.89
CA THR A 716 -48.89 40.15 -44.02
C THR A 716 -48.57 39.86 -42.54
N GLU A 717 -48.64 40.93 -41.75
CA GLU A 717 -48.66 40.91 -40.29
C GLU A 717 -49.99 40.34 -39.78
N THR A 718 -49.97 39.59 -38.66
CA THR A 718 -50.79 39.89 -37.46
C THR A 718 -50.52 38.90 -36.29
N THR A 719 -50.04 39.48 -35.19
CA THR A 719 -50.51 39.35 -33.80
C THR A 719 -50.46 38.00 -33.05
N ALA A 720 -49.44 37.91 -32.20
CA ALA A 720 -49.43 37.58 -30.76
C ALA A 720 -50.30 36.44 -30.19
N GLN A 721 -49.66 35.42 -29.62
CA GLN A 721 -49.56 35.13 -28.17
C GLN A 721 -49.17 33.66 -27.94
N GLN A 722 -48.06 33.43 -27.22
CA GLN A 722 -47.86 32.43 -26.15
C GLN A 722 -46.42 31.89 -26.10
N ASN A 723 -45.95 31.71 -24.85
CA ASN A 723 -44.79 30.92 -24.39
C ASN A 723 -43.40 31.49 -24.73
N GLU A 724 -42.41 31.57 -23.85
CA GLU A 724 -42.23 31.04 -22.50
C GLU A 724 -41.08 31.83 -21.84
N ARG A 725 -41.21 32.10 -20.54
CA ARG A 725 -40.11 32.59 -19.71
C ARG A 725 -39.09 31.46 -19.55
N GLY A 726 -37.96 31.54 -20.23
CA GLY A 726 -36.77 30.75 -19.92
C GLY A 726 -36.15 31.22 -18.61
N HIS A 727 -36.60 30.66 -17.49
CA HIS A 727 -35.86 30.72 -16.23
C HIS A 727 -34.57 29.92 -16.39
N ARG A 728 -33.42 30.61 -16.38
CA ARG A 728 -32.10 29.98 -16.18
C ARG A 728 -32.16 29.23 -14.84
N GLN A 729 -32.07 27.90 -14.87
CA GLN A 729 -31.80 27.14 -13.67
C GLN A 729 -30.38 27.46 -13.19
N PRO A 730 -30.19 27.88 -11.93
CA PRO A 730 -28.85 28.07 -11.37
C PRO A 730 -28.13 26.72 -11.27
N LEU A 731 -26.82 26.73 -11.52
CA LEU A 731 -25.91 25.61 -11.28
C LEU A 731 -26.18 25.01 -9.89
N THR A 732 -26.60 23.75 -9.84
CA THR A 732 -26.80 23.04 -8.58
C THR A 732 -25.44 22.72 -7.96
N VAL A 733 -25.16 23.35 -6.82
CA VAL A 733 -23.89 23.32 -6.03
C VAL A 733 -23.54 21.93 -5.45
N SER A 734 -24.28 20.87 -5.80
CA SER A 734 -24.26 19.59 -5.08
C SER A 734 -23.09 18.63 -5.41
N ALA A 735 -22.07 19.06 -6.16
CA ALA A 735 -20.95 18.20 -6.57
C ALA A 735 -19.56 18.85 -6.40
N ILE A 736 -19.43 19.78 -5.45
CA ILE A 736 -18.14 20.40 -5.09
C ILE A 736 -17.67 19.84 -3.75
N HIS A 737 -16.49 19.21 -3.73
CA HIS A 737 -15.82 18.77 -2.50
C HIS A 737 -14.69 19.73 -2.15
N ARG A 738 -14.57 20.10 -0.87
CA ARG A 738 -13.66 21.12 -0.37
C ARG A 738 -12.80 20.58 0.76
N GLU A 739 -11.49 20.79 0.66
CA GLU A 739 -10.55 20.47 1.73
C GLU A 739 -9.49 21.57 1.84
N GLN A 740 -9.06 21.93 3.05
CA GLN A 740 -7.89 22.81 3.22
C GLN A 740 -6.65 21.95 3.34
N LYS A 741 -5.61 22.24 2.56
CA LYS A 741 -4.38 21.44 2.51
C LYS A 741 -3.17 22.31 2.85
N SER A 742 -2.29 21.84 3.74
CA SER A 742 -1.09 22.60 4.16
C SER A 742 -0.03 22.61 3.06
N ILE A 743 0.64 23.75 2.90
CA ILE A 743 1.86 23.94 2.08
C ILE A 743 3.10 23.93 2.98
N ASN A 744 2.96 24.26 4.26
CA ASN A 744 4.07 24.35 5.20
C ASN A 744 4.48 22.97 5.73
N ARG A 745 5.65 22.49 5.33
CA ARG A 745 6.25 21.20 5.76
C ARG A 745 6.56 21.14 7.25
N GLU A 746 6.81 22.28 7.86
CA GLU A 746 7.11 22.37 9.30
C GLU A 746 5.82 22.48 10.13
N SER A 747 4.66 22.59 9.49
CA SER A 747 3.38 22.62 10.20
C SER A 747 3.05 21.23 10.74
N PRO A 748 2.66 21.09 12.02
CA PRO A 748 2.17 19.82 12.55
C PRO A 748 0.93 19.30 11.81
N VAL A 749 0.20 20.17 11.11
CA VAL A 749 -0.98 19.82 10.28
C VAL A 749 -0.58 19.20 8.93
N TYR A 750 0.70 19.27 8.55
CA TYR A 750 1.21 18.76 7.25
C TYR A 750 1.16 17.23 7.12
N GLU A 751 1.26 16.49 8.23
CA GLU A 751 1.08 15.04 8.23
C GLU A 751 -0.40 14.63 8.35
N GLU A 752 -1.24 15.49 8.94
CA GLU A 752 -2.66 15.21 9.23
C GLU A 752 -3.60 15.45 8.04
N VAL A 753 -3.24 16.39 7.16
CA VAL A 753 -4.01 16.70 5.96
C VAL A 753 -3.12 16.39 4.77
N GLU A 754 -3.49 15.41 3.93
CA GLU A 754 -2.67 14.99 2.78
C GLU A 754 -2.05 16.21 2.08
N ALA A 755 -0.73 16.30 2.10
CA ALA A 755 -0.07 17.51 1.64
C ALA A 755 -0.32 17.72 0.13
N VAL A 756 -0.43 18.99 -0.29
CA VAL A 756 -0.67 19.34 -1.71
C VAL A 756 0.39 18.73 -2.61
N ASP A 757 1.62 18.64 -2.13
CA ASP A 757 2.75 18.08 -2.87
C ASP A 757 2.67 16.56 -3.04
N ARG A 758 2.14 15.80 -2.07
CA ARG A 758 1.84 14.36 -2.23
C ARG A 758 0.81 14.13 -3.33
N TYR A 759 -0.26 14.93 -3.32
CA TYR A 759 -1.29 14.84 -4.35
C TYR A 759 -0.74 15.19 -5.74
N ILE A 760 0.07 16.26 -5.80
CA ILE A 760 0.81 16.60 -7.01
C ILE A 760 1.63 15.40 -7.46
N ALA A 761 2.42 14.78 -6.58
CA ALA A 761 3.25 13.62 -6.91
C ALA A 761 2.44 12.41 -7.40
N GLU A 762 1.31 12.08 -6.77
CA GLU A 762 0.44 10.96 -7.18
C GLU A 762 -0.16 11.16 -8.59
N VAL A 763 -0.81 12.30 -8.82
CA VAL A 763 -1.37 12.65 -10.15
C VAL A 763 -0.28 12.69 -11.19
N SER A 764 0.87 13.22 -10.78
CA SER A 764 2.02 13.33 -11.66
C SER A 764 2.57 11.98 -12.06
N TYR A 765 2.73 11.05 -11.12
CA TYR A 765 3.18 9.69 -11.37
C TYR A 765 2.25 8.98 -12.35
N GLU A 766 0.94 9.09 -12.14
CA GLU A 766 -0.08 8.50 -13.02
C GLU A 766 -0.10 9.12 -14.44
N ALA A 767 0.28 10.40 -14.57
CA ALA A 767 0.28 11.13 -15.83
C ALA A 767 1.67 11.15 -16.52
N ASN A 768 2.74 10.82 -15.80
CA ASN A 768 4.13 11.09 -16.20
C ASN A 768 4.50 10.31 -17.45
N ASP A 769 4.21 9.00 -17.49
CA ASP A 769 4.73 8.11 -18.55
C ASP A 769 4.41 8.61 -19.96
N VAL A 770 3.21 9.16 -20.16
CA VAL A 770 2.79 9.68 -21.47
C VAL A 770 3.18 11.15 -21.65
N LEU A 771 2.97 11.99 -20.64
CA LEU A 771 3.17 13.44 -20.77
C LEU A 771 4.64 13.84 -20.76
N GLU A 772 5.42 13.20 -19.90
CA GLU A 772 6.84 13.47 -19.71
C GLU A 772 7.63 13.06 -20.94
N TRP A 773 7.31 11.89 -21.53
CA TRP A 773 7.96 11.44 -22.74
C TRP A 773 7.74 12.42 -23.91
N VAL A 774 6.50 12.85 -24.17
CA VAL A 774 6.20 13.83 -25.22
C VAL A 774 6.91 15.16 -24.95
N TRP A 775 6.93 15.62 -23.70
CA TRP A 775 7.60 16.86 -23.33
C TRP A 775 9.13 16.79 -23.43
N LYS A 776 9.76 15.71 -22.97
CA LYS A 776 11.19 15.45 -23.13
C LYS A 776 11.57 15.41 -24.60
N GLU A 777 10.74 14.77 -25.41
CA GLU A 777 10.97 14.67 -26.84
C GLU A 777 10.80 16.01 -27.57
N ALA A 778 9.73 16.76 -27.28
CA ALA A 778 9.55 18.11 -27.83
C ALA A 778 10.72 19.05 -27.41
N THR A 779 11.16 18.94 -26.16
CA THR A 779 12.34 19.65 -25.64
C THR A 779 13.61 19.23 -26.40
N TYR A 780 13.80 17.95 -26.67
CA TYR A 780 14.91 17.43 -27.47
C TYR A 780 14.93 18.05 -28.88
N TYR A 781 13.77 18.14 -29.52
CA TYR A 781 13.60 18.83 -30.81
C TYR A 781 13.61 20.37 -30.71
N ARG A 782 13.97 20.92 -29.55
CA ARG A 782 14.08 22.37 -29.26
C ARG A 782 12.79 23.14 -29.49
N TRP A 783 11.65 22.50 -29.28
CA TRP A 783 10.37 23.21 -29.24
C TRP A 783 10.41 24.21 -28.09
N THR A 784 9.99 25.44 -28.37
CA THR A 784 9.93 26.51 -27.37
C THR A 784 8.51 26.82 -26.93
N ASN A 785 7.51 26.24 -27.59
CA ASN A 785 6.09 26.30 -27.24
C ASN A 785 5.35 25.10 -27.90
N TRP A 786 4.10 24.85 -27.49
CA TRP A 786 3.25 23.72 -27.96
C TRP A 786 2.31 24.06 -29.12
N ALA A 787 2.44 25.24 -29.72
CA ALA A 787 1.45 25.83 -30.61
C ALA A 787 1.65 25.50 -32.10
#